data_AF-A0A7X0Z9C2-F1
#
_entry.id   AF-A0A7X0Z9C2-F1
#
_cell.length_a   1.000
_cell.length_b   1.000
_cell.length_c   1.000
_cell.angle_alpha   90.00
_cell.angle_beta   90.00
_cell.angle_gamma   90.00
#
_symmetry.space_group_name_H-M   'P 1'
#
loop_
_entity.id
_entity.type
_entity.pdbx_description
1 polymer ?
#
loop_
_entity_poly.entity_id
_entity_poly.type
_entity_poly.pdbx_seq_one_letter_code
_entity_poly.pdbx_strand_id
1 'polypeptide(L)'
;MNKTIQKWMVGFMLLLIPVQLLSEINVQAAAVEKEYKIEDLFPDPILAENIALVFKKEKGDYITKTQLSKVGSLVIKNQKVMDLAGIETLINMTGIQLTNTSISDLKPLENLTALKNVTLTYNKITNISPLNKLVNTKNLQLQGNAISDVSVLANLVNLTNINLYNNNINDISGLAKLDKITTLDLGLNHIKSVDALANLKNLKSLQLNSNLVEDIAPLQNLPVLTVLGLHFNNISNITPAGKIETLMSLDFSQNRISEINSLKTLQQLTYLKANNNQLIDAKVVEYLSNLTYLNLEENQLRDVTPLKNLADLQELNISFNRISDISPLKSLPNLSRFLAINQKIEASVGFLGEATSFILSDRESYVPTLQASSDYQIYDDKLIWKEVGTNKLSWQNKQGDFSGQLVQDIRGVKQLFLDDFMLGDKYITGVYSSPDIVKMSVQVNQKDYYGGDVVNNKLRFYIEGKIMKVADEVLVKAYNKKGDLVEEQRVNISTIPKDHAKWDNTKVLFIGDSITSGLRANISYPSIVAKKLRLPMIQNEGISGALIAQNNGSVPSLSDRLDMLDISQMTHVVIFGGTNDFQFNTPMGNITSIDKRTFYGALNAMASQLKAQHKKMYFVTPMWRSRQVAGDNKNSDSYTNDLGLYLDDYGDAINEIALRYNAPCLDLYAQKPIYQNWLPDGVHPNDAGQYFIGEKVASMLNN
;
A
#
# COMPACT_ATOMS: atom_id res chain seq x y z
N MET A 1 79.34 -4.20 21.67
CA MET A 1 80.37 -4.95 22.44
C MET A 1 79.67 -5.49 23.68
N ASN A 2 78.93 -6.63 23.65
CA ASN A 2 79.34 -8.04 23.47
C ASN A 2 80.33 -8.49 24.56
N LYS A 3 80.24 -9.65 25.23
CA LYS A 3 79.33 -10.80 25.31
C LYS A 3 80.08 -11.78 26.27
N THR A 4 79.41 -12.82 26.80
CA THR A 4 80.03 -14.10 27.26
C THR A 4 80.90 -14.06 28.55
N ILE A 5 81.12 -15.09 29.38
CA ILE A 5 81.08 -16.57 29.26
C ILE A 5 81.24 -17.24 30.68
N GLN A 6 80.87 -18.53 30.78
CA GLN A 6 81.34 -19.60 31.70
C GLN A 6 80.92 -19.67 33.19
N LYS A 7 80.31 -20.81 33.53
CA LYS A 7 80.83 -21.73 34.57
C LYS A 7 80.42 -23.19 34.31
N TRP A 8 81.41 -24.07 34.26
CA TRP A 8 81.36 -25.54 34.36
C TRP A 8 82.11 -25.93 35.64
N MET A 9 81.73 -27.05 36.29
CA MET A 9 82.51 -27.98 37.15
C MET A 9 81.51 -28.77 38.04
N VAL A 10 81.27 -30.08 37.90
CA VAL A 10 82.10 -31.31 38.05
C VAL A 10 82.45 -31.67 39.50
N GLY A 11 82.09 -32.92 39.87
CA GLY A 11 82.65 -33.73 40.97
C GLY A 11 81.56 -34.61 41.61
N PHE A 12 81.71 -35.88 41.96
CA PHE A 12 82.80 -36.88 41.97
C PHE A 12 82.08 -38.23 42.34
N MET A 13 82.08 -39.28 41.51
CA MET A 13 82.92 -40.50 41.58
C MET A 13 82.82 -41.37 42.87
N LEU A 14 82.81 -42.70 42.64
CA LEU A 14 83.09 -43.86 43.53
C LEU A 14 81.84 -44.53 44.15
N LEU A 15 81.68 -45.85 44.22
CA LEU A 15 82.58 -46.99 44.02
C LEU A 15 81.73 -48.27 43.83
N LEU A 16 82.20 -49.18 42.97
CA LEU A 16 81.73 -50.56 42.82
C LEU A 16 81.90 -51.37 44.12
N ILE A 17 81.04 -52.37 44.36
CA ILE A 17 81.38 -53.81 44.57
C ILE A 17 80.08 -54.62 44.82
N PRO A 18 80.02 -55.92 44.44
CA PRO A 18 78.83 -56.58 43.92
C PRO A 18 78.18 -57.64 44.84
N VAL A 19 76.87 -57.85 44.58
CA VAL A 19 76.13 -59.12 44.43
C VAL A 19 76.54 -60.29 45.34
N GLN A 20 75.68 -60.66 46.31
CA GLN A 20 74.82 -61.85 46.24
C GLN A 20 73.92 -62.01 47.49
N LEU A 21 72.72 -62.56 47.26
CA LEU A 21 71.63 -62.91 48.19
C LEU A 21 70.78 -61.76 48.75
N LEU A 22 69.69 -61.46 48.03
CA LEU A 22 68.33 -61.48 48.58
C LEU A 22 67.34 -61.69 47.43
N SER A 23 66.73 -62.87 47.44
CA SER A 23 65.54 -63.23 46.70
C SER A 23 64.34 -62.35 47.12
N GLU A 24 63.46 -62.10 46.17
CA GLU A 24 62.17 -61.39 46.26
C GLU A 24 62.21 -59.86 46.17
N ILE A 25 62.56 -59.34 44.99
CA ILE A 25 61.87 -58.17 44.46
C ILE A 25 61.29 -58.58 43.11
N ASN A 26 59.98 -58.81 43.09
CA ASN A 26 59.21 -58.97 41.86
C ASN A 26 59.13 -57.59 41.18
N VAL A 27 60.15 -57.24 40.38
CA VAL A 27 60.06 -56.09 39.48
C VAL A 27 59.17 -56.50 38.32
N GLN A 28 57.89 -56.15 38.43
CA GLN A 28 56.98 -56.14 37.30
C GLN A 28 57.60 -55.23 36.22
N ALA A 29 58.16 -55.82 35.17
CA ALA A 29 58.65 -55.08 34.03
C ALA A 29 57.47 -54.28 33.46
N ALA A 30 57.54 -52.95 33.53
CA ALA A 30 56.59 -52.08 32.85
C ALA A 30 56.62 -52.44 31.37
N ALA A 31 55.51 -52.95 30.84
CA ALA A 31 55.38 -53.23 29.43
C ALA A 31 55.66 -51.94 28.64
N VAL A 32 56.64 -51.96 27.74
CA VAL A 32 56.94 -50.84 26.86
C VAL A 32 55.69 -50.57 26.01
N GLU A 33 55.13 -49.37 26.12
CA GLU A 33 53.94 -48.98 25.37
C GLU A 33 54.24 -49.03 23.87
N LYS A 34 53.37 -49.68 23.09
CA LYS A 34 53.55 -49.79 21.63
C LYS A 34 53.51 -48.40 20.99
N GLU A 35 54.55 -48.10 20.23
CA GLU A 35 54.67 -46.91 19.39
C GLU A 35 54.14 -47.16 17.97
N TYR A 36 53.58 -46.11 17.37
CA TYR A 36 53.01 -46.11 16.02
C TYR A 36 53.57 -44.92 15.25
N LYS A 37 53.95 -45.10 13.99
CA LYS A 37 54.35 -43.97 13.14
C LYS A 37 53.12 -43.11 12.83
N ILE A 38 53.23 -41.79 12.94
CA ILE A 38 52.08 -40.87 12.83
C ILE A 38 51.44 -40.97 11.43
N GLU A 39 52.23 -40.90 10.36
CA GLU A 39 51.72 -40.99 8.98
C GLU A 39 51.11 -42.36 8.62
N ASP A 40 51.46 -43.43 9.33
CA ASP A 40 50.82 -44.74 9.14
C ASP A 40 49.45 -44.80 9.86
N LEU A 41 49.32 -44.08 10.97
CA LEU A 41 48.09 -44.03 11.76
C LEU A 41 47.07 -43.05 11.18
N PHE A 42 47.54 -41.96 10.57
CA PHE A 42 46.74 -40.93 9.92
C PHE A 42 47.13 -40.84 8.43
N PRO A 43 46.48 -41.60 7.53
CA PRO A 43 46.90 -41.69 6.13
C PRO A 43 46.77 -40.38 5.33
N ASP A 44 45.86 -39.48 5.72
CA ASP A 44 45.78 -38.14 5.12
C ASP A 44 47.00 -37.31 5.57
N PRO A 45 47.84 -36.83 4.64
CA PRO A 45 49.12 -36.20 4.99
C PRO A 45 48.93 -34.87 5.73
N ILE A 46 47.83 -34.15 5.47
CA ILE A 46 47.52 -32.88 6.14
C ILE A 46 47.03 -33.18 7.55
N LEU A 47 46.18 -34.20 7.72
CA LEU A 47 45.76 -34.65 9.04
C LEU A 47 46.96 -35.12 9.87
N ALA A 48 47.83 -35.96 9.31
CA ALA A 48 49.05 -36.44 9.96
C ALA A 48 49.94 -35.28 10.44
N GLU A 49 50.15 -34.27 9.59
CA GLU A 49 50.94 -33.09 9.92
C GLU A 49 50.30 -32.28 11.06
N ASN A 50 48.98 -32.06 11.01
CA ASN A 50 48.26 -31.38 12.09
C ASN A 50 48.35 -32.14 13.42
N ILE A 51 48.23 -33.47 13.40
CA ILE A 51 48.39 -34.29 14.60
C ILE A 51 49.83 -34.24 15.12
N ALA A 52 50.82 -34.35 14.25
CA ALA A 52 52.23 -34.30 14.65
C ALA A 52 52.57 -32.94 15.33
N LEU A 53 52.04 -31.84 14.81
CA LEU A 53 52.20 -30.51 15.38
C LEU A 53 51.65 -30.39 16.81
N VAL A 54 50.56 -31.08 17.16
CA VAL A 54 50.03 -31.11 18.54
C VAL A 54 51.08 -31.61 19.54
N PHE A 55 51.96 -32.52 19.10
CA PHE A 55 53.00 -33.12 19.92
C PHE A 55 54.40 -32.53 19.67
N LYS A 56 54.52 -31.46 18.87
CA LYS A 56 55.80 -30.88 18.44
C LYS A 56 56.71 -31.93 17.78
N LYS A 57 56.10 -32.77 16.95
CA LYS A 57 56.73 -33.86 16.18
C LYS A 57 56.55 -33.60 14.68
N GLU A 58 57.27 -34.36 13.86
CA GLU A 58 57.03 -34.49 12.43
C GLU A 58 56.16 -35.73 12.14
N LYS A 59 55.46 -35.77 11.00
CA LYS A 59 54.58 -36.89 10.65
C LYS A 59 55.30 -38.25 10.49
N GLY A 60 56.62 -38.23 10.28
CA GLY A 60 57.46 -39.42 10.23
C GLY A 60 57.83 -39.97 11.62
N ASP A 61 57.58 -39.22 12.69
CA ASP A 61 57.87 -39.63 14.06
C ASP A 61 56.87 -40.66 14.60
N TYR A 62 57.24 -41.28 15.73
CA TYR A 62 56.42 -42.24 16.45
C TYR A 62 55.62 -41.61 17.59
N ILE A 63 54.44 -42.17 17.88
CA ILE A 63 53.54 -41.75 18.94
C ILE A 63 52.89 -42.94 19.66
N THR A 64 52.56 -42.77 20.95
CA THR A 64 51.85 -43.77 21.73
C THR A 64 50.37 -43.43 21.94
N LYS A 65 49.54 -44.42 22.30
CA LYS A 65 48.12 -44.20 22.62
C LYS A 65 47.93 -43.27 23.83
N THR A 66 48.82 -43.34 24.81
CA THR A 66 48.82 -42.45 25.98
C THR A 66 49.11 -41.01 25.62
N GLN A 67 49.90 -40.76 24.56
CA GLN A 67 50.08 -39.41 24.03
C GLN A 67 48.81 -38.95 23.30
N LEU A 68 48.25 -39.77 22.41
CA LEU A 68 47.02 -39.49 21.67
C LEU A 68 45.82 -39.20 22.59
N SER A 69 45.72 -39.89 23.72
CA SER A 69 44.66 -39.68 24.70
C SER A 69 44.71 -38.33 25.43
N LYS A 70 45.79 -37.55 25.26
CA LYS A 70 45.93 -36.18 25.79
C LYS A 70 45.37 -35.12 24.85
N VAL A 71 44.97 -35.47 23.62
CA VAL A 71 44.36 -34.51 22.69
C VAL A 71 42.95 -34.17 23.16
N GLY A 72 42.80 -32.99 23.77
CA GLY A 72 41.50 -32.49 24.24
C GLY A 72 40.64 -31.85 23.14
N SER A 73 41.28 -31.30 22.12
CA SER A 73 40.61 -30.71 20.95
C SER A 73 41.48 -30.69 19.70
N LEU A 74 40.86 -30.77 18.53
CA LEU A 74 41.52 -30.64 17.23
C LEU A 74 40.88 -29.52 16.40
N VAL A 75 41.70 -28.67 15.78
CA VAL A 75 41.26 -27.56 14.93
C VAL A 75 42.02 -27.57 13.63
N ILE A 76 41.31 -27.70 12.51
CA ILE A 76 41.84 -27.66 11.15
C ILE A 76 40.94 -26.75 10.31
N LYS A 77 41.52 -25.75 9.65
CA LYS A 77 40.78 -24.75 8.86
C LYS A 77 41.44 -24.50 7.53
N ASN A 78 40.66 -24.45 6.45
CA ASN A 78 41.12 -24.10 5.10
C ASN A 78 42.27 -24.99 4.58
N GLN A 79 42.28 -26.26 5.00
CA GLN A 79 43.25 -27.26 4.55
C GLN A 79 42.48 -28.48 4.06
N LYS A 80 42.83 -29.02 2.90
CA LYS A 80 42.05 -30.04 2.19
C LYS A 80 42.18 -31.45 2.80
N VAL A 81 41.84 -31.62 4.08
CA VAL A 81 41.72 -32.93 4.74
C VAL A 81 40.51 -33.67 4.21
N MET A 82 40.73 -34.78 3.52
CA MET A 82 39.65 -35.56 2.89
C MET A 82 39.31 -36.82 3.66
N ASP A 83 40.30 -37.41 4.33
CA ASP A 83 40.16 -38.65 5.09
C ASP A 83 40.47 -38.39 6.58
N LEU A 84 39.59 -38.92 7.44
CA LEU A 84 39.67 -38.79 8.90
C LEU A 84 40.17 -40.06 9.58
N ALA A 85 40.58 -41.09 8.83
CA ALA A 85 41.13 -42.32 9.39
C ALA A 85 42.25 -42.03 10.41
N GLY A 86 42.19 -42.72 11.55
CA GLY A 86 43.07 -42.52 12.69
C GLY A 86 42.50 -41.63 13.79
N ILE A 87 41.54 -40.73 13.48
CA ILE A 87 40.92 -39.85 14.48
C ILE A 87 40.19 -40.63 15.57
N GLU A 88 39.69 -41.84 15.28
CA GLU A 88 39.05 -42.73 16.26
C GLU A 88 39.96 -43.08 17.45
N THR A 89 41.28 -42.85 17.34
CA THR A 89 42.24 -43.05 18.43
C THR A 89 42.25 -41.92 19.46
N LEU A 90 41.67 -40.77 19.15
CA LEU A 90 41.63 -39.56 20.00
C LEU A 90 40.46 -39.59 21.01
N ILE A 91 40.36 -40.69 21.76
CA ILE A 91 39.15 -41.07 22.53
C ILE A 91 38.68 -40.08 23.60
N ASN A 92 39.57 -39.21 24.10
CA ASN A 92 39.25 -38.22 25.13
C ASN A 92 38.93 -36.82 24.56
N MET A 93 38.90 -36.70 23.23
CA MET A 93 38.64 -35.42 22.57
C MET A 93 37.25 -34.90 22.90
N THR A 94 37.17 -33.65 23.35
CA THR A 94 35.91 -32.98 23.71
C THR A 94 35.48 -31.93 22.68
N GLY A 95 36.39 -31.52 21.79
CA GLY A 95 36.11 -30.55 20.73
C GLY A 95 36.78 -30.91 19.41
N ILE A 96 36.05 -30.84 18.31
CA ILE A 96 36.60 -30.97 16.97
C ILE A 96 36.10 -29.84 16.09
N GLN A 97 37.01 -29.18 15.37
CA GLN A 97 36.69 -28.15 14.39
C GLN A 97 37.40 -28.44 13.07
N LEU A 98 36.63 -28.81 12.06
CA LEU A 98 37.07 -29.05 10.69
C LEU A 98 36.28 -28.12 9.77
N THR A 99 36.87 -26.97 9.44
CA THR A 99 36.20 -25.94 8.63
C THR A 99 36.84 -25.83 7.26
N ASN A 100 36.05 -25.95 6.19
CA ASN A 100 36.55 -25.88 4.82
C ASN A 100 37.68 -26.89 4.57
N THR A 101 37.41 -28.15 4.94
CA THR A 101 38.39 -29.25 4.85
C THR A 101 38.12 -30.25 3.72
N SER A 102 36.91 -30.29 3.16
CA SER A 102 36.46 -31.24 2.12
C SER A 102 36.15 -32.66 2.60
N ILE A 103 36.06 -32.90 3.91
CA ILE A 103 35.62 -34.19 4.47
C ILE A 103 34.21 -34.56 4.00
N SER A 104 33.94 -35.86 3.88
CA SER A 104 32.62 -36.40 3.54
C SER A 104 32.23 -37.59 4.40
N ASP A 105 33.19 -38.43 4.78
CA ASP A 105 32.99 -39.56 5.69
C ASP A 105 33.23 -39.16 7.15
N LEU A 106 32.23 -39.39 8.00
CA LEU A 106 32.28 -39.13 9.45
C LEU A 106 32.45 -40.40 10.28
N LYS A 107 32.59 -41.57 9.66
CA LYS A 107 32.74 -42.85 10.37
C LYS A 107 33.87 -42.85 11.41
N PRO A 108 35.05 -42.23 11.19
CA PRO A 108 36.09 -42.13 12.21
C PRO A 108 35.67 -41.40 13.50
N LEU A 109 34.59 -40.61 13.46
CA LEU A 109 34.08 -39.90 14.64
C LEU A 109 33.10 -40.73 15.48
N GLU A 110 32.64 -41.89 14.98
CA GLU A 110 31.46 -42.60 15.50
C GLU A 110 31.54 -42.92 17.00
N ASN A 111 32.72 -43.27 17.49
CA ASN A 111 32.92 -43.70 18.88
C ASN A 111 33.57 -42.63 19.77
N LEU A 112 33.73 -41.40 19.30
CA LEU A 112 34.31 -40.28 20.07
C LEU A 112 33.29 -39.64 21.01
N THR A 113 32.70 -40.47 21.88
CA THR A 113 31.55 -40.12 22.74
C THR A 113 31.83 -39.01 23.77
N ALA A 114 33.09 -38.63 23.99
CA ALA A 114 33.49 -37.51 24.84
C ALA A 114 33.26 -36.12 24.18
N LEU A 115 32.97 -36.08 22.87
CA LEU A 115 32.75 -34.85 22.13
C LEU A 115 31.56 -34.04 22.69
N LYS A 116 31.82 -32.75 22.91
CA LYS A 116 30.87 -31.74 23.38
C LYS A 116 30.66 -30.63 22.36
N ASN A 117 31.71 -30.30 21.59
CA ASN A 117 31.70 -29.27 20.56
C ASN A 117 32.13 -29.89 19.22
N VAL A 118 31.23 -29.95 18.25
CA VAL A 118 31.48 -30.55 16.94
C VAL A 118 31.19 -29.51 15.88
N THR A 119 32.24 -29.05 15.20
CA THR A 119 32.16 -28.06 14.12
C THR A 119 32.72 -28.65 12.84
N LEU A 120 31.85 -28.93 11.86
CA LEU A 120 32.18 -29.57 10.58
C LEU A 120 31.65 -28.74 9.39
N THR A 121 31.80 -27.42 9.48
CA THR A 121 31.26 -26.40 8.56
C THR A 121 32.00 -26.33 7.21
N TYR A 122 31.27 -26.10 6.12
CA TYR A 122 31.77 -25.94 4.75
C TYR A 122 32.56 -27.15 4.25
N ASN A 123 31.98 -28.35 4.39
CA ASN A 123 32.57 -29.59 3.91
C ASN A 123 31.66 -30.25 2.85
N LYS A 124 31.86 -31.54 2.58
CA LYS A 124 31.09 -32.31 1.60
C LYS A 124 30.25 -33.39 2.29
N ILE A 125 29.79 -33.11 3.50
CA ILE A 125 29.05 -34.08 4.32
C ILE A 125 27.62 -34.20 3.78
N THR A 126 27.19 -35.43 3.54
CA THR A 126 25.80 -35.77 3.19
C THR A 126 25.16 -36.66 4.24
N ASN A 127 25.96 -37.54 4.86
CA ASN A 127 25.52 -38.51 5.85
C ASN A 127 26.09 -38.19 7.24
N ILE A 128 25.20 -37.91 8.19
CA ILE A 128 25.56 -37.67 9.60
C ILE A 128 25.20 -38.83 10.52
N SER A 129 24.78 -40.00 9.99
CA SER A 129 24.46 -41.17 10.79
C SER A 129 25.60 -41.65 11.73
N PRO A 130 26.90 -41.48 11.41
CA PRO A 130 27.98 -41.80 12.35
C PRO A 130 27.94 -40.98 13.64
N LEU A 131 27.23 -39.84 13.70
CA LEU A 131 27.17 -39.02 14.91
C LEU A 131 26.22 -39.59 15.98
N ASN A 132 25.50 -40.69 15.72
CA ASN A 132 24.42 -41.21 16.57
C ASN A 132 24.80 -41.46 18.04
N LYS A 133 26.04 -41.79 18.34
CA LYS A 133 26.54 -42.09 19.70
C LYS A 133 27.10 -40.87 20.44
N LEU A 134 27.18 -39.70 19.79
CA LEU A 134 27.80 -38.50 20.37
C LEU A 134 26.88 -37.76 21.35
N VAL A 135 26.22 -38.50 22.25
CA VAL A 135 25.15 -38.04 23.15
C VAL A 135 25.56 -36.90 24.10
N ASN A 136 26.87 -36.66 24.27
CA ASN A 136 27.40 -35.56 25.08
C ASN A 136 27.58 -34.25 24.31
N THR A 137 27.30 -34.24 23.01
CA THR A 137 27.38 -33.04 22.16
C THR A 137 26.38 -32.00 22.62
N LYS A 138 26.86 -30.79 22.86
CA LYS A 138 26.06 -29.62 23.21
C LYS A 138 25.99 -28.61 22.07
N ASN A 139 27.10 -28.45 21.35
CA ASN A 139 27.22 -27.53 20.23
C ASN A 139 27.55 -28.30 18.96
N LEU A 140 26.65 -28.21 17.97
CA LEU A 140 26.79 -28.86 16.66
C LEU A 140 26.67 -27.84 15.53
N GLN A 141 27.74 -27.66 14.78
CA GLN A 141 27.84 -26.70 13.68
C GLN A 141 28.13 -27.47 12.38
N LEU A 142 27.16 -27.48 11.46
CA LEU A 142 27.16 -28.28 10.23
C LEU A 142 26.83 -27.45 8.99
N GLN A 143 27.06 -26.13 9.04
CA GLN A 143 26.65 -25.22 7.96
C GLN A 143 27.39 -25.49 6.66
N GLY A 144 26.74 -25.23 5.53
CA GLY A 144 27.37 -25.29 4.20
C GLY A 144 27.82 -26.71 3.84
N ASN A 145 26.96 -27.70 4.10
CA ASN A 145 27.14 -29.07 3.68
C ASN A 145 25.99 -29.46 2.72
N ALA A 146 25.80 -30.75 2.47
CA ALA A 146 24.73 -31.26 1.60
C ALA A 146 23.84 -32.27 2.36
N ILE A 147 23.59 -32.01 3.64
CA ILE A 147 22.83 -32.89 4.54
C ILE A 147 21.34 -32.78 4.22
N SER A 148 20.65 -33.90 4.13
CA SER A 148 19.18 -33.94 3.95
C SER A 148 18.47 -34.67 5.10
N ASP A 149 19.07 -35.74 5.64
CA ASP A 149 18.53 -36.52 6.75
C ASP A 149 19.15 -36.10 8.08
N VAL A 150 18.31 -35.56 8.97
CA VAL A 150 18.68 -35.16 10.33
C VAL A 150 18.04 -36.05 11.41
N SER A 151 17.45 -37.18 11.05
CA SER A 151 16.79 -38.11 11.97
C SER A 151 17.70 -38.58 13.10
N VAL A 152 18.99 -38.76 12.82
CA VAL A 152 20.00 -39.17 13.80
C VAL A 152 20.13 -38.21 14.98
N LEU A 153 19.81 -36.92 14.79
CA LEU A 153 19.92 -35.90 15.82
C LEU A 153 18.97 -36.18 17.00
N ALA A 154 17.91 -36.96 16.80
CA ALA A 154 17.00 -37.38 17.86
C ALA A 154 17.70 -38.10 19.04
N ASN A 155 18.87 -38.68 18.81
CA ASN A 155 19.68 -39.34 19.84
C ASN A 155 20.55 -38.37 20.64
N LEU A 156 20.80 -37.17 20.12
CA LEU A 156 21.71 -36.17 20.69
C LEU A 156 20.97 -35.22 21.65
N VAL A 157 20.33 -35.81 22.66
CA VAL A 157 19.42 -35.14 23.60
C VAL A 157 20.04 -34.03 24.47
N ASN A 158 21.36 -33.84 24.41
CA ASN A 158 22.06 -32.78 25.13
C ASN A 158 22.40 -31.55 24.27
N LEU A 159 21.96 -31.52 23.00
CA LEU A 159 22.17 -30.38 22.13
C LEU A 159 21.48 -29.11 22.66
N THR A 160 22.23 -28.02 22.72
CA THR A 160 21.77 -26.69 23.10
C THR A 160 21.86 -25.71 21.93
N ASN A 161 22.87 -25.86 21.07
CA ASN A 161 23.11 -24.98 19.93
C ASN A 161 23.32 -25.82 18.68
N ILE A 162 22.46 -25.63 17.70
CA ILE A 162 22.51 -26.34 16.42
C ILE A 162 22.52 -25.32 15.30
N ASN A 163 23.47 -25.45 14.38
CA ASN A 163 23.46 -24.71 13.14
C ASN A 163 23.56 -25.66 11.94
N LEU A 164 22.49 -25.69 11.15
CA LEU A 164 22.29 -26.49 9.96
C LEU A 164 22.06 -25.60 8.72
N TYR A 165 22.42 -24.32 8.80
CA TYR A 165 22.31 -23.36 7.72
C TYR A 165 22.94 -23.86 6.42
N ASN A 166 22.30 -23.61 5.28
CA ASN A 166 22.78 -23.97 3.94
C ASN A 166 23.06 -25.47 3.81
N ASN A 167 21.97 -26.25 3.79
CA ASN A 167 21.92 -27.69 3.58
C ASN A 167 20.70 -28.04 2.69
N ASN A 168 20.35 -29.32 2.56
CA ASN A 168 19.25 -29.81 1.73
C ASN A 168 18.10 -30.42 2.57
N ILE A 169 17.88 -29.90 3.78
CA ILE A 169 16.94 -30.48 4.76
C ILE A 169 15.50 -30.10 4.41
N ASN A 170 14.59 -31.08 4.44
CA ASN A 170 13.15 -30.85 4.27
C ASN A 170 12.31 -31.42 5.43
N ASP A 171 12.79 -32.46 6.11
CA ASP A 171 12.18 -33.06 7.29
C ASP A 171 13.04 -32.79 8.52
N ILE A 172 12.44 -32.14 9.51
CA ILE A 172 13.06 -31.80 10.79
C ILE A 172 12.46 -32.58 11.97
N SER A 173 11.73 -33.66 11.72
CA SER A 173 11.12 -34.53 12.74
C SER A 173 12.13 -35.05 13.77
N GLY A 174 13.39 -35.26 13.34
CA GLY A 174 14.51 -35.62 14.22
C GLY A 174 14.82 -34.62 15.33
N LEU A 175 14.33 -33.38 15.23
CA LEU A 175 14.54 -32.33 16.24
C LEU A 175 13.48 -32.32 17.35
N ALA A 176 12.36 -33.04 17.17
CA ALA A 176 11.15 -32.85 17.99
C ALA A 176 11.30 -33.13 19.49
N LYS A 177 12.32 -33.90 19.88
CA LYS A 177 12.59 -34.29 21.28
C LYS A 177 13.77 -33.56 21.91
N LEU A 178 14.40 -32.62 21.19
CA LEU A 178 15.61 -31.93 21.65
C LEU A 178 15.27 -30.72 22.51
N ASP A 179 14.65 -31.00 23.66
CA ASP A 179 14.08 -30.00 24.57
C ASP A 179 15.08 -28.99 25.16
N LYS A 180 16.38 -29.28 25.12
CA LYS A 180 17.45 -28.40 25.61
C LYS A 180 17.93 -27.37 24.58
N ILE A 181 17.45 -27.40 23.33
CA ILE A 181 17.86 -26.44 22.30
C ILE A 181 17.45 -25.03 22.73
N THR A 182 18.42 -24.12 22.72
CA THR A 182 18.21 -22.69 22.93
C THR A 182 18.42 -21.88 21.66
N THR A 183 19.23 -22.37 20.73
CA THR A 183 19.53 -21.69 19.47
C THR A 183 19.52 -22.70 18.32
N LEU A 184 18.71 -22.41 17.30
CA LEU A 184 18.55 -23.25 16.13
C LEU A 184 18.58 -22.39 14.87
N ASP A 185 19.52 -22.70 13.98
CA ASP A 185 19.60 -22.10 12.66
C ASP A 185 19.40 -23.17 11.58
N LEU A 186 18.31 -23.00 10.83
CA LEU A 186 17.84 -23.86 9.75
C LEU A 186 17.73 -23.08 8.43
N GLY A 187 18.38 -21.91 8.32
CA GLY A 187 18.26 -21.07 7.13
C GLY A 187 18.83 -21.74 5.87
N LEU A 188 18.39 -21.32 4.68
CA LEU A 188 18.78 -21.92 3.39
C LEU A 188 18.64 -23.44 3.38
N ASN A 189 17.39 -23.91 3.47
CA ASN A 189 17.02 -25.32 3.37
C ASN A 189 15.71 -25.44 2.54
N HIS A 190 15.03 -26.59 2.61
CA HIS A 190 13.79 -26.88 1.88
C HIS A 190 12.63 -27.23 2.83
N ILE A 191 12.62 -26.64 4.03
CA ILE A 191 11.65 -26.95 5.09
C ILE A 191 10.29 -26.33 4.77
N LYS A 192 9.23 -27.12 4.91
CA LYS A 192 7.83 -26.68 4.75
C LYS A 192 7.05 -26.67 6.06
N SER A 193 7.18 -27.73 6.86
CA SER A 193 6.50 -27.85 8.17
C SER A 193 7.49 -27.59 9.31
N VAL A 194 7.00 -26.87 10.33
CA VAL A 194 7.70 -26.57 11.58
C VAL A 194 7.08 -27.27 12.79
N ASP A 195 6.23 -28.28 12.58
CA ASP A 195 5.52 -29.00 13.65
C ASP A 195 6.47 -29.61 14.69
N ALA A 196 7.62 -30.10 14.23
CA ALA A 196 8.66 -30.64 15.10
C ALA A 196 9.16 -29.63 16.14
N LEU A 197 9.02 -28.33 15.90
CA LEU A 197 9.52 -27.29 16.79
C LEU A 197 8.55 -26.90 17.90
N ALA A 198 7.29 -27.36 17.84
CA ALA A 198 6.20 -26.89 18.70
C ALA A 198 6.45 -27.04 20.21
N ASN A 199 7.24 -28.03 20.62
CA ASN A 199 7.49 -28.37 22.01
C ASN A 199 8.89 -27.98 22.51
N LEU A 200 9.67 -27.22 21.74
CA LEU A 200 11.02 -26.79 22.11
C LEU A 200 10.98 -25.61 23.09
N LYS A 201 10.49 -25.86 24.31
CA LYS A 201 10.17 -24.84 25.32
C LYS A 201 11.35 -23.97 25.76
N ASN A 202 12.59 -24.38 25.50
CA ASN A 202 13.80 -23.62 25.83
C ASN A 202 14.35 -22.80 24.64
N LEU A 203 13.70 -22.86 23.47
CA LEU A 203 14.16 -22.20 22.26
C LEU A 203 14.04 -20.67 22.39
N LYS A 204 15.18 -19.99 22.33
CA LYS A 204 15.28 -18.52 22.45
C LYS A 204 15.49 -17.84 21.11
N SER A 205 16.22 -18.48 20.19
CA SER A 205 16.50 -17.96 18.86
C SER A 205 16.30 -19.03 17.81
N LEU A 206 15.45 -18.72 16.82
CA LEU A 206 15.11 -19.58 15.70
C LEU A 206 15.30 -18.82 14.38
N GLN A 207 16.12 -19.36 13.48
CA GLN A 207 16.28 -18.86 12.12
C GLN A 207 15.74 -19.90 11.13
N LEU A 208 14.73 -19.51 10.36
CA LEU A 208 14.10 -20.28 9.29
C LEU A 208 14.19 -19.56 7.93
N ASN A 209 15.10 -18.59 7.82
CA ASN A 209 15.24 -17.75 6.63
C ASN A 209 15.49 -18.60 5.38
N SER A 210 14.87 -18.24 4.25
CA SER A 210 15.07 -18.89 2.96
C SER A 210 14.73 -20.38 2.99
N ASN A 211 13.46 -20.66 3.31
CA ASN A 211 12.83 -21.98 3.30
C ASN A 211 11.52 -21.90 2.50
N LEU A 212 10.64 -22.90 2.68
CA LEU A 212 9.34 -23.02 2.01
C LEU A 212 8.20 -23.04 3.04
N VAL A 213 8.38 -22.41 4.20
CA VAL A 213 7.41 -22.41 5.30
C VAL A 213 6.19 -21.60 4.91
N GLU A 214 5.00 -22.16 5.16
CA GLU A 214 3.71 -21.50 4.93
C GLU A 214 2.94 -21.27 6.23
N ASP A 215 3.04 -22.22 7.18
CA ASP A 215 2.35 -22.18 8.47
C ASP A 215 3.36 -22.14 9.63
N ILE A 216 3.17 -21.16 10.52
CA ILE A 216 3.95 -20.95 11.74
C ILE A 216 3.12 -21.12 13.02
N ALA A 217 1.86 -21.59 12.92
CA ALA A 217 1.01 -21.91 14.07
C ALA A 217 1.70 -22.79 15.13
N PRO A 218 2.55 -23.78 14.77
CA PRO A 218 3.25 -24.59 15.76
C PRO A 218 4.16 -23.76 16.70
N LEU A 219 4.64 -22.59 16.29
CA LEU A 219 5.56 -21.76 17.05
C LEU A 219 4.88 -20.88 18.10
N GLN A 220 3.56 -20.72 18.04
CA GLN A 220 2.81 -19.69 18.78
C GLN A 220 2.87 -19.79 20.30
N ASN A 221 3.24 -20.96 20.84
CA ASN A 221 3.26 -21.27 22.27
C ASN A 221 4.69 -21.40 22.83
N LEU A 222 5.72 -20.97 22.09
CA LEU A 222 7.11 -21.02 22.56
C LEU A 222 7.35 -19.91 23.60
N PRO A 223 7.55 -20.26 24.89
CA PRO A 223 7.36 -19.30 25.99
C PRO A 223 8.55 -18.35 26.21
N VAL A 224 9.69 -18.61 25.58
CA VAL A 224 10.94 -17.86 25.78
C VAL A 224 11.61 -17.44 24.47
N LEU A 225 10.88 -17.53 23.34
CA LEU A 225 11.43 -17.18 22.04
C LEU A 225 11.53 -15.66 21.91
N THR A 226 12.75 -15.16 21.71
CA THR A 226 13.04 -13.71 21.62
C THR A 226 13.46 -13.28 20.22
N VAL A 227 14.01 -14.20 19.42
CA VAL A 227 14.45 -13.93 18.04
C VAL A 227 13.83 -14.93 17.08
N LEU A 228 13.11 -14.43 16.08
CA LEU A 228 12.46 -15.23 15.05
C LEU A 228 12.76 -14.66 13.65
N GLY A 229 13.54 -15.42 12.87
CA GLY A 229 13.81 -15.14 11.46
C GLY A 229 12.98 -16.03 10.53
N LEU A 230 12.20 -15.40 9.67
CA LEU A 230 11.28 -15.99 8.69
C LEU A 230 11.46 -15.38 7.29
N HIS A 231 12.57 -14.67 7.06
CA HIS A 231 12.87 -14.01 5.79
C HIS A 231 12.74 -15.00 4.62
N PHE A 232 12.20 -14.57 3.47
CA PHE A 232 12.12 -15.38 2.24
C PHE A 232 11.48 -16.75 2.46
N ASN A 233 10.17 -16.73 2.73
CA ASN A 233 9.31 -17.92 2.87
C ASN A 233 8.00 -17.69 2.08
N ASN A 234 7.02 -18.56 2.28
CA ASN A 234 5.71 -18.50 1.62
C ASN A 234 4.59 -18.09 2.60
N ILE A 235 4.91 -17.39 3.68
CA ILE A 235 3.96 -17.06 4.75
C ILE A 235 3.01 -15.95 4.29
N SER A 236 1.72 -16.15 4.50
CA SER A 236 0.68 -15.12 4.32
C SER A 236 0.00 -14.72 5.62
N ASN A 237 0.03 -15.58 6.65
CA ASN A 237 -0.59 -15.35 7.95
C ASN A 237 0.45 -15.25 9.07
N ILE A 238 0.71 -14.04 9.55
CA ILE A 238 1.66 -13.77 10.64
C ILE A 238 1.03 -13.85 12.04
N THR A 239 -0.28 -14.11 12.14
CA THR A 239 -1.03 -14.13 13.42
C THR A 239 -0.40 -14.97 14.53
N PRO A 240 0.15 -16.17 14.26
CA PRO A 240 0.83 -16.96 15.29
C PRO A 240 2.00 -16.24 15.97
N ALA A 241 2.77 -15.43 15.24
CA ALA A 241 3.88 -14.68 15.82
C ALA A 241 3.42 -13.65 16.86
N GLY A 242 2.22 -13.08 16.69
CA GLY A 242 1.59 -12.18 17.67
C GLY A 242 1.23 -12.84 19.01
N LYS A 243 1.35 -14.16 19.14
CA LYS A 243 1.16 -14.86 20.43
C LYS A 243 2.46 -15.02 21.23
N ILE A 244 3.60 -14.70 20.62
CA ILE A 244 4.92 -14.87 21.20
C ILE A 244 5.37 -13.52 21.79
N GLU A 245 4.74 -13.11 22.90
CA GLU A 245 4.92 -11.78 23.52
C GLU A 245 6.36 -11.49 24.00
N THR A 246 7.21 -12.51 24.04
CA THR A 246 8.63 -12.42 24.36
C THR A 246 9.52 -11.97 23.20
N LEU A 247 8.97 -11.84 21.97
CA LEU A 247 9.75 -11.45 20.80
C LEU A 247 10.34 -10.04 20.97
N MET A 248 11.65 -9.95 20.73
CA MET A 248 12.44 -8.73 20.69
C MET A 248 12.91 -8.43 19.25
N SER A 249 13.12 -9.46 18.44
CA SER A 249 13.52 -9.36 17.04
C SER A 249 12.68 -10.28 16.17
N LEU A 250 12.05 -9.70 15.14
CA LEU A 250 11.20 -10.40 14.20
C LEU A 250 11.55 -9.95 12.77
N ASP A 251 11.89 -10.92 11.92
CA ASP A 251 12.09 -10.71 10.48
C ASP A 251 11.15 -11.63 9.71
N PHE A 252 10.18 -11.06 8.99
CA PHE A 252 9.34 -11.77 8.02
C PHE A 252 9.40 -11.12 6.63
N SER A 253 10.51 -10.47 6.32
CA SER A 253 10.72 -9.85 5.01
C SER A 253 10.64 -10.86 3.87
N GLN A 254 10.27 -10.40 2.67
CA GLN A 254 10.10 -11.24 1.48
C GLN A 254 9.12 -12.41 1.70
N ASN A 255 7.88 -12.08 2.08
CA ASN A 255 6.77 -13.01 2.25
C ASN A 255 5.54 -12.47 1.49
N ARG A 256 4.33 -12.95 1.82
CA ARG A 256 3.07 -12.56 1.18
C ARG A 256 2.06 -12.03 2.21
N ILE A 257 2.54 -11.30 3.20
CA ILE A 257 1.72 -10.81 4.32
C ILE A 257 1.09 -9.47 3.95
N SER A 258 -0.23 -9.37 4.11
CA SER A 258 -0.99 -8.12 3.91
C SER A 258 -1.49 -7.49 5.21
N GLU A 259 -1.57 -8.26 6.30
CA GLU A 259 -2.13 -7.82 7.59
C GLU A 259 -1.22 -8.19 8.76
N ILE A 260 -0.97 -7.22 9.64
CA ILE A 260 -0.08 -7.36 10.81
C ILE A 260 -0.74 -6.94 12.13
N ASN A 261 -2.06 -6.75 12.17
CA ASN A 261 -2.80 -6.29 13.36
C ASN A 261 -2.62 -7.19 14.60
N SER A 262 -2.31 -8.47 14.39
CA SER A 262 -2.02 -9.45 15.43
C SER A 262 -0.77 -9.13 16.24
N LEU A 263 0.17 -8.33 15.70
CA LEU A 263 1.45 -8.03 16.34
C LEU A 263 1.36 -6.98 17.46
N LYS A 264 0.19 -6.38 17.71
CA LYS A 264 -0.01 -5.31 18.72
C LYS A 264 0.40 -5.69 20.15
N THR A 265 0.51 -6.98 20.44
CA THR A 265 0.90 -7.56 21.74
C THR A 265 2.42 -7.60 21.94
N LEU A 266 3.22 -7.44 20.88
CA LEU A 266 4.68 -7.58 20.90
C LEU A 266 5.39 -6.34 21.45
N GLN A 267 5.02 -5.90 22.65
CA GLN A 267 5.50 -4.65 23.25
C GLN A 267 7.00 -4.67 23.57
N GLN A 268 7.66 -5.83 23.58
CA GLN A 268 9.10 -5.97 23.75
C GLN A 268 9.90 -5.86 22.44
N LEU A 269 9.21 -5.74 21.29
CA LEU A 269 9.84 -5.74 19.98
C LEU A 269 10.67 -4.47 19.79
N THR A 270 11.96 -4.64 19.52
CA THR A 270 12.91 -3.56 19.22
C THR A 270 13.34 -3.57 17.76
N TYR A 271 13.25 -4.72 17.10
CA TYR A 271 13.68 -4.93 15.72
C TYR A 271 12.59 -5.59 14.89
N LEU A 272 12.12 -4.89 13.85
CA LEU A 272 11.11 -5.39 12.92
C LEU A 272 11.55 -5.22 11.47
N LYS A 273 11.68 -6.35 10.75
CA LYS A 273 11.82 -6.40 9.29
C LYS A 273 10.58 -6.99 8.65
N ALA A 274 9.91 -6.18 7.84
CA ALA A 274 8.68 -6.52 7.14
C ALA A 274 8.70 -6.06 5.68
N ASN A 275 9.88 -5.74 5.14
CA ASN A 275 10.04 -5.31 3.76
C ASN A 275 9.67 -6.40 2.75
N ASN A 276 9.32 -6.02 1.52
CA ASN A 276 8.93 -6.93 0.45
C ASN A 276 7.72 -7.80 0.87
N ASN A 277 6.61 -7.13 1.21
CA ASN A 277 5.34 -7.75 1.58
C ASN A 277 4.19 -7.00 0.87
N GLN A 278 2.96 -7.15 1.34
CA GLN A 278 1.75 -6.57 0.74
C GLN A 278 1.00 -5.66 1.71
N LEU A 279 1.71 -5.04 2.67
CA LEU A 279 1.11 -4.22 3.72
C LEU A 279 0.55 -2.92 3.13
N ILE A 280 -0.70 -2.59 3.47
CA ILE A 280 -1.39 -1.37 3.01
C ILE A 280 -1.40 -0.29 4.09
N ASP A 281 -1.37 -0.69 5.36
CA ASP A 281 -1.26 0.19 6.51
C ASP A 281 -0.22 -0.32 7.52
N ALA A 282 0.26 0.60 8.35
CA ALA A 282 1.21 0.32 9.43
C ALA A 282 0.61 0.63 10.81
N LYS A 283 -0.72 0.62 10.97
CA LYS A 283 -1.37 1.11 12.20
C LYS A 283 -0.91 0.37 13.46
N VAL A 284 -0.58 -0.91 13.33
CA VAL A 284 -0.10 -1.73 14.46
C VAL A 284 1.16 -1.19 15.13
N VAL A 285 2.00 -0.43 14.41
CA VAL A 285 3.27 0.07 14.96
C VAL A 285 3.05 1.07 16.09
N GLU A 286 1.86 1.69 16.20
CA GLU A 286 1.48 2.56 17.33
C GLU A 286 1.60 1.86 18.69
N TYR A 287 1.50 0.52 18.72
CA TYR A 287 1.60 -0.29 19.93
C TYR A 287 3.04 -0.78 20.23
N LEU A 288 3.99 -0.53 19.32
CA LEU A 288 5.35 -1.07 19.36
C LEU A 288 6.37 0.02 19.72
N SER A 289 6.15 0.67 20.87
CA SER A 289 6.89 1.88 21.26
C SER A 289 8.41 1.70 21.44
N ASN A 290 8.86 0.47 21.66
CA ASN A 290 10.27 0.12 21.90
C ASN A 290 11.07 -0.13 20.60
N LEU A 291 10.45 0.04 19.42
CA LEU A 291 11.13 -0.16 18.14
C LEU A 291 12.28 0.83 17.97
N THR A 292 13.47 0.29 17.72
CA THR A 292 14.68 1.04 17.34
C THR A 292 15.01 0.88 15.86
N TYR A 293 14.61 -0.24 15.25
CA TYR A 293 14.79 -0.55 13.83
C TYR A 293 13.46 -1.00 13.21
N LEU A 294 13.06 -0.35 12.12
CA LEU A 294 11.87 -0.68 11.36
C LEU A 294 12.14 -0.63 9.85
N ASN A 295 11.98 -1.76 9.17
CA ASN A 295 12.03 -1.81 7.72
C ASN A 295 10.68 -2.25 7.13
N LEU A 296 10.02 -1.33 6.42
CA LEU A 296 8.74 -1.47 5.73
C LEU A 296 8.89 -1.24 4.21
N GLU A 297 10.12 -1.27 3.69
CA GLU A 297 10.43 -1.10 2.27
C GLU A 297 9.63 -2.04 1.38
N GLU A 298 9.23 -1.58 0.19
CA GLU A 298 8.57 -2.42 -0.82
C GLU A 298 7.29 -3.08 -0.29
N ASN A 299 6.35 -2.20 0.08
CA ASN A 299 4.98 -2.50 0.50
C ASN A 299 4.02 -1.55 -0.26
N GLN A 300 2.79 -1.38 0.24
CA GLN A 300 1.74 -0.57 -0.38
C GLN A 300 1.25 0.57 0.51
N LEU A 301 2.09 1.01 1.46
CA LEU A 301 1.76 2.03 2.45
C LEU A 301 1.52 3.39 1.79
N ARG A 302 0.54 4.14 2.30
CA ARG A 302 0.23 5.51 1.89
C ARG A 302 0.36 6.53 3.02
N ASP A 303 0.19 6.08 4.26
CA ASP A 303 0.17 6.92 5.45
C ASP A 303 1.25 6.48 6.44
N VAL A 304 1.98 7.46 6.97
CA VAL A 304 3.04 7.27 7.98
C VAL A 304 2.67 7.87 9.34
N THR A 305 1.46 8.43 9.49
CA THR A 305 0.94 8.96 10.75
C THR A 305 1.07 7.96 11.91
N PRO A 306 0.85 6.64 11.74
CA PRO A 306 1.05 5.66 12.81
C PRO A 306 2.47 5.64 13.42
N LEU A 307 3.48 6.09 12.67
CA LEU A 307 4.88 6.05 13.11
C LEU A 307 5.28 7.25 13.98
N LYS A 308 4.47 8.31 14.03
CA LYS A 308 4.87 9.63 14.58
C LYS A 308 5.32 9.63 16.04
N ASN A 309 4.93 8.62 16.82
CA ASN A 309 5.19 8.52 18.26
C ASN A 309 6.29 7.49 18.62
N LEU A 310 7.00 6.92 17.64
CA LEU A 310 8.07 5.94 17.88
C LEU A 310 9.35 6.62 18.35
N ALA A 311 9.36 7.11 19.59
CA ALA A 311 10.41 7.95 20.14
C ALA A 311 11.81 7.30 20.13
N ASP A 312 11.88 5.97 20.27
CA ASP A 312 13.14 5.22 20.29
C ASP A 312 13.64 4.81 18.89
N LEU A 313 12.89 5.13 17.83
CA LEU A 313 13.22 4.71 16.47
C LEU A 313 14.48 5.42 15.97
N GLN A 314 15.48 4.63 15.61
CA GLN A 314 16.79 5.09 15.15
C GLN A 314 16.97 4.89 13.65
N GLU A 315 16.42 3.80 13.12
CA GLU A 315 16.52 3.42 11.71
C GLU A 315 15.13 3.10 11.12
N LEU A 316 14.78 3.80 10.04
CA LEU A 316 13.52 3.62 9.33
C LEU A 316 13.76 3.54 7.82
N ASN A 317 13.25 2.48 7.19
CA ASN A 317 13.16 2.39 5.74
C ASN A 317 11.71 2.15 5.32
N ILE A 318 11.15 3.09 4.58
CA ILE A 318 9.79 3.09 3.99
C ILE A 318 9.86 3.31 2.47
N SER A 319 11.01 3.04 1.86
CA SER A 319 11.23 3.17 0.42
C SER A 319 10.31 2.25 -0.38
N PHE A 320 10.10 2.55 -1.67
CA PHE A 320 9.28 1.73 -2.57
C PHE A 320 7.84 1.47 -2.06
N ASN A 321 7.23 2.49 -1.45
CA ASN A 321 5.82 2.50 -1.05
C ASN A 321 5.02 3.48 -1.92
N ARG A 322 3.86 3.96 -1.44
CA ARG A 322 2.97 4.91 -2.14
C ARG A 322 2.76 6.18 -1.30
N ILE A 323 3.82 6.63 -0.62
CA ILE A 323 3.76 7.72 0.36
C ILE A 323 4.12 9.05 -0.31
N SER A 324 3.31 10.10 -0.11
CA SER A 324 3.61 11.46 -0.57
C SER A 324 3.76 12.47 0.57
N ASP A 325 3.29 12.15 1.77
CA ASP A 325 3.44 13.01 2.95
C ASP A 325 4.21 12.27 4.04
N ILE A 326 5.40 12.76 4.37
CA ILE A 326 6.22 12.27 5.48
C ILE A 326 6.40 13.32 6.59
N SER A 327 5.65 14.42 6.55
CA SER A 327 5.65 15.44 7.61
C SER A 327 5.29 14.91 9.01
N PRO A 328 4.48 13.84 9.19
CA PRO A 328 4.25 13.26 10.53
C PRO A 328 5.53 12.74 11.20
N LEU A 329 6.61 12.51 10.45
CA LEU A 329 7.88 11.99 10.97
C LEU A 329 8.81 13.10 11.49
N LYS A 330 8.42 14.38 11.39
CA LYS A 330 9.24 15.53 11.81
C LYS A 330 9.75 15.41 13.25
N SER A 331 8.87 14.99 14.15
CA SER A 331 9.13 14.98 15.59
C SER A 331 9.83 13.73 16.13
N LEU A 332 10.25 12.79 15.28
CA LEU A 332 10.99 11.60 15.73
C LEU A 332 12.41 11.99 16.20
N PRO A 333 12.70 11.97 17.52
CA PRO A 333 13.87 12.64 18.07
C PRO A 333 15.18 11.87 17.84
N ASN A 334 15.11 10.54 17.72
CA ASN A 334 16.27 9.66 17.63
C ASN A 334 16.53 9.12 16.21
N LEU A 335 15.72 9.52 15.23
CA LEU A 335 15.80 9.00 13.87
C LEU A 335 17.07 9.51 13.16
N SER A 336 18.04 8.62 12.98
CA SER A 336 19.38 8.93 12.47
C SER A 336 19.65 8.34 11.09
N ARG A 337 19.02 7.21 10.75
CA ARG A 337 19.06 6.62 9.41
C ARG A 337 17.63 6.51 8.87
N PHE A 338 17.37 7.22 7.79
CA PHE A 338 16.03 7.33 7.21
C PHE A 338 16.10 7.20 5.70
N LEU A 339 15.21 6.38 5.13
CA LEU A 339 15.01 6.26 3.68
C LEU A 339 13.52 6.14 3.36
N ALA A 340 13.06 6.99 2.45
CA ALA A 340 11.72 7.02 1.89
C ALA A 340 11.77 7.27 0.37
N ILE A 341 12.75 6.67 -0.30
CA ILE A 341 12.99 6.88 -1.74
C ILE A 341 12.08 6.01 -2.61
N ASN A 342 11.97 6.37 -3.89
CA ASN A 342 11.26 5.60 -4.92
C ASN A 342 9.78 5.32 -4.60
N GLN A 343 9.08 6.28 -4.00
CA GLN A 343 7.63 6.20 -3.84
C GLN A 343 6.94 6.18 -5.22
N LYS A 344 5.94 5.32 -5.40
CA LYS A 344 5.21 5.19 -6.66
C LYS A 344 3.70 5.28 -6.44
N ILE A 345 3.12 6.39 -6.87
CA ILE A 345 1.69 6.66 -6.76
C ILE A 345 1.07 6.58 -8.15
N GLU A 346 0.07 5.71 -8.30
CA GLU A 346 -0.79 5.64 -9.48
C GLU A 346 -2.13 6.23 -9.07
N ALA A 347 -2.42 7.43 -9.58
CA ALA A 347 -3.67 8.13 -9.31
C ALA A 347 -4.76 7.69 -10.29
N SER A 348 -6.02 7.75 -9.86
CA SER A 348 -7.17 7.50 -10.73
C SER A 348 -7.21 8.49 -11.90
N VAL A 349 -7.79 8.05 -13.02
CA VAL A 349 -7.99 8.88 -14.21
C VAL A 349 -8.68 10.18 -13.84
N GLY A 350 -8.12 11.31 -14.27
CA GLY A 350 -8.67 12.64 -14.08
C GLY A 350 -9.08 13.32 -15.39
N PHE A 351 -9.63 14.52 -15.28
CA PHE A 351 -10.01 15.35 -16.42
C PHE A 351 -9.25 16.67 -16.43
N LEU A 352 -9.06 17.22 -17.62
CA LEU A 352 -8.30 18.44 -17.85
C LEU A 352 -8.88 19.60 -17.02
N GLY A 353 -8.04 20.25 -16.22
CA GLY A 353 -8.46 21.35 -15.36
C GLY A 353 -9.20 20.94 -14.07
N GLU A 354 -9.50 19.65 -13.87
CA GLU A 354 -10.06 19.16 -12.61
C GLU A 354 -8.97 18.88 -11.57
N ALA A 355 -9.33 19.07 -10.30
CA ALA A 355 -8.42 18.95 -9.18
C ALA A 355 -8.42 17.54 -8.58
N THR A 356 -7.22 16.98 -8.41
CA THR A 356 -6.97 15.71 -7.74
C THR A 356 -6.36 15.97 -6.36
N SER A 357 -6.91 15.38 -5.30
CA SER A 357 -6.30 15.48 -3.96
C SER A 357 -4.90 14.86 -3.95
N PHE A 358 -3.91 15.65 -3.57
CA PHE A 358 -2.52 15.26 -3.52
C PHE A 358 -1.76 16.14 -2.51
N ILE A 359 -1.47 15.56 -1.34
CA ILE A 359 -0.61 16.16 -0.33
C ILE A 359 0.82 15.71 -0.61
N LEU A 360 1.75 16.65 -0.73
CA LEU A 360 3.17 16.35 -0.94
C LEU A 360 4.01 17.16 0.03
N SER A 361 4.63 16.47 1.00
CA SER A 361 5.43 17.11 2.03
C SER A 361 6.58 16.23 2.48
N ASP A 362 7.78 16.82 2.58
CA ASP A 362 8.91 16.19 3.21
C ASP A 362 8.83 16.24 4.75
N ARG A 363 9.85 15.70 5.40
CA ARG A 363 9.90 15.61 6.87
C ARG A 363 9.91 16.98 7.55
N GLU A 364 10.43 18.00 6.90
CA GLU A 364 10.47 19.36 7.43
C GLU A 364 9.20 20.17 7.13
N SER A 365 8.22 19.53 6.48
CA SER A 365 6.96 20.10 6.01
C SER A 365 7.12 20.99 4.76
N TYR A 366 8.18 20.82 3.98
CA TYR A 366 8.38 21.52 2.72
C TYR A 366 7.93 20.67 1.52
N VAL A 367 7.49 21.34 0.46
CA VAL A 367 7.29 20.67 -0.85
C VAL A 367 8.68 20.40 -1.45
N PRO A 368 9.01 19.15 -1.83
CA PRO A 368 10.30 18.85 -2.45
C PRO A 368 10.46 19.48 -3.84
N THR A 369 11.65 19.38 -4.42
CA THR A 369 11.87 19.80 -5.82
C THR A 369 11.05 18.93 -6.76
N LEU A 370 10.33 19.55 -7.69
CA LEU A 370 9.41 18.86 -8.61
C LEU A 370 9.93 18.86 -10.06
N GLN A 371 9.65 17.78 -10.77
CA GLN A 371 9.84 17.65 -12.21
C GLN A 371 8.59 17.02 -12.82
N ALA A 372 7.95 17.68 -13.78
CA ALA A 372 6.74 17.20 -14.43
C ALA A 372 6.97 16.92 -15.92
N SER A 373 6.18 16.00 -16.49
CA SER A 373 6.13 15.75 -17.94
C SER A 373 5.30 16.78 -18.71
N SER A 374 4.40 17.49 -18.01
CA SER A 374 3.38 18.38 -18.57
C SER A 374 3.07 19.51 -17.60
N ASP A 375 2.43 20.57 -18.11
CA ASP A 375 2.02 21.71 -17.30
C ASP A 375 1.02 21.32 -16.20
N TYR A 376 1.25 21.86 -15.00
CA TYR A 376 0.45 21.56 -13.82
C TYR A 376 0.29 22.78 -12.90
N GLN A 377 -0.59 22.66 -11.91
CA GLN A 377 -0.73 23.59 -10.82
C GLN A 377 -0.98 22.81 -9.52
N ILE A 378 -0.27 23.19 -8.44
CA ILE A 378 -0.53 22.70 -7.09
C ILE A 378 -0.96 23.87 -6.20
N TYR A 379 -2.07 23.70 -5.48
CA TYR A 379 -2.53 24.62 -4.43
C TYR A 379 -3.45 23.85 -3.48
N ASP A 380 -3.44 24.19 -2.19
CA ASP A 380 -4.34 23.61 -1.16
C ASP A 380 -4.52 22.07 -1.25
N ASP A 381 -3.40 21.33 -1.28
CA ASP A 381 -3.39 19.85 -1.37
C ASP A 381 -4.10 19.29 -2.62
N LYS A 382 -4.13 20.07 -3.70
CA LYS A 382 -4.71 19.69 -4.99
C LYS A 382 -3.69 19.81 -6.10
N LEU A 383 -3.71 18.83 -7.00
CA LEU A 383 -2.99 18.80 -8.25
C LEU A 383 -3.98 18.97 -9.41
N ILE A 384 -3.74 19.96 -10.26
CA ILE A 384 -4.46 20.16 -11.52
C ILE A 384 -3.49 19.99 -12.67
N TRP A 385 -3.84 19.16 -13.64
CA TRP A 385 -3.12 19.04 -14.91
C TRP A 385 -3.71 19.96 -15.97
N LYS A 386 -2.83 20.58 -16.76
CA LYS A 386 -3.19 21.49 -17.86
C LYS A 386 -3.06 20.84 -19.24
N GLU A 387 -2.73 19.55 -19.29
CA GLU A 387 -2.60 18.76 -20.51
C GLU A 387 -3.26 17.39 -20.37
N VAL A 388 -3.74 16.86 -21.50
CA VAL A 388 -4.32 15.51 -21.62
C VAL A 388 -3.23 14.48 -21.88
N GLY A 389 -3.47 13.23 -21.51
CA GLY A 389 -2.53 12.11 -21.66
C GLY A 389 -2.03 11.58 -20.31
N THR A 390 -1.04 10.69 -20.37
CA THR A 390 -0.39 10.14 -19.18
C THR A 390 0.61 11.15 -18.63
N ASN A 391 0.22 11.83 -17.55
CA ASN A 391 1.03 12.84 -16.91
C ASN A 391 1.81 12.25 -15.74
N LYS A 392 3.04 12.74 -15.55
CA LYS A 392 3.94 12.30 -14.48
C LYS A 392 4.47 13.51 -13.72
N LEU A 393 4.39 13.46 -12.40
CA LEU A 393 5.02 14.39 -11.47
C LEU A 393 6.03 13.62 -10.61
N SER A 394 7.30 14.00 -10.63
CA SER A 394 8.36 13.37 -9.85
C SER A 394 8.91 14.36 -8.83
N TRP A 395 9.36 13.87 -7.68
CA TRP A 395 9.89 14.71 -6.62
C TRP A 395 11.15 14.13 -5.99
N GLN A 396 12.00 15.03 -5.47
CA GLN A 396 13.15 14.69 -4.65
C GLN A 396 13.45 15.85 -3.68
N ASN A 397 13.67 15.54 -2.41
CA ASN A 397 14.08 16.54 -1.42
C ASN A 397 15.60 16.80 -1.47
N LYS A 398 16.06 17.85 -0.77
CA LYS A 398 17.48 18.26 -0.80
C LYS A 398 18.41 17.21 -0.19
N GLN A 399 17.94 16.47 0.80
CA GLN A 399 18.68 15.44 1.51
C GLN A 399 18.82 14.15 0.69
N GLY A 400 17.94 13.94 -0.30
CA GLY A 400 17.94 12.76 -1.15
C GLY A 400 17.35 11.51 -0.51
N ASP A 401 16.79 11.62 0.70
CA ASP A 401 16.17 10.53 1.45
C ASP A 401 14.65 10.42 1.22
N PHE A 402 14.03 11.36 0.51
CA PHE A 402 12.63 11.29 0.10
C PHE A 402 12.47 11.61 -1.38
N SER A 403 11.97 10.64 -2.14
CA SER A 403 11.76 10.77 -3.59
C SER A 403 10.64 9.88 -4.09
N GLY A 404 10.07 10.23 -5.23
CA GLY A 404 9.03 9.42 -5.84
C GLY A 404 8.44 10.01 -7.10
N GLN A 405 7.38 9.37 -7.56
CA GLN A 405 6.60 9.80 -8.71
C GLN A 405 5.10 9.52 -8.50
N LEU A 406 4.29 10.42 -9.04
CA LEU A 406 2.86 10.27 -9.26
C LEU A 406 2.63 10.18 -10.77
N VAL A 407 1.89 9.17 -11.19
CA VAL A 407 1.42 9.01 -12.57
C VAL A 407 -0.10 9.11 -12.57
N GLN A 408 -0.65 9.89 -13.50
CA GLN A 408 -2.08 10.08 -13.66
C GLN A 408 -2.44 10.25 -15.13
N ASP A 409 -3.42 9.48 -15.60
CA ASP A 409 -3.99 9.67 -16.93
C ASP A 409 -5.05 10.78 -16.90
N ILE A 410 -4.95 11.76 -17.80
CA ILE A 410 -5.85 12.91 -17.91
C ILE A 410 -6.56 12.93 -19.24
N ARG A 411 -7.88 13.14 -19.20
CA ARG A 411 -8.75 13.18 -20.37
C ARG A 411 -9.32 14.57 -20.62
N GLY A 412 -9.61 14.91 -21.87
CA GLY A 412 -10.04 16.25 -22.25
C GLY A 412 -11.43 16.63 -21.74
N VAL A 413 -12.42 15.74 -21.90
CA VAL A 413 -13.81 15.98 -21.49
C VAL A 413 -14.41 14.71 -20.94
N LYS A 414 -15.13 14.82 -19.81
CA LYS A 414 -15.92 13.76 -19.20
C LYS A 414 -17.04 13.30 -20.14
N GLN A 415 -17.13 11.99 -20.37
CA GLN A 415 -18.12 11.39 -21.29
C GLN A 415 -19.20 10.61 -20.54
N LEU A 416 -19.04 10.36 -19.25
CA LEU A 416 -19.97 9.61 -18.41
C LEU A 416 -20.44 10.50 -17.26
N PHE A 417 -21.75 10.56 -17.04
CA PHE A 417 -22.34 11.32 -15.94
C PHE A 417 -23.41 10.48 -15.25
N LEU A 418 -23.08 9.98 -14.06
CA LEU A 418 -23.98 9.19 -13.23
C LEU A 418 -24.84 10.07 -12.33
N ASP A 419 -26.09 9.67 -12.15
CA ASP A 419 -26.97 10.21 -11.13
C ASP A 419 -26.50 9.75 -9.73
N ASP A 420 -26.77 10.55 -8.70
CA ASP A 420 -26.57 10.12 -7.31
C ASP A 420 -27.43 8.88 -7.03
N PHE A 421 -26.84 7.87 -6.40
CA PHE A 421 -27.54 6.68 -5.96
C PHE A 421 -27.88 6.83 -4.47
N MET A 422 -29.16 6.82 -4.10
CA MET A 422 -29.50 6.77 -2.67
C MET A 422 -29.87 5.35 -2.28
N LEU A 423 -29.52 4.97 -1.04
CA LEU A 423 -29.81 3.63 -0.54
C LEU A 423 -31.29 3.29 -0.70
N GLY A 424 -31.56 2.16 -1.34
CA GLY A 424 -32.90 1.71 -1.73
C GLY A 424 -33.22 1.86 -3.22
N ASP A 425 -32.41 2.60 -3.98
CA ASP A 425 -32.58 2.70 -5.43
C ASP A 425 -32.38 1.34 -6.12
N LYS A 426 -33.21 1.07 -7.13
CA LYS A 426 -33.16 -0.19 -7.89
C LYS A 426 -32.21 -0.13 -9.07
N TYR A 427 -31.86 1.08 -9.52
CA TYR A 427 -31.09 1.30 -10.72
C TYR A 427 -29.98 2.33 -10.48
N ILE A 428 -28.81 2.09 -11.05
CA ILE A 428 -27.86 3.16 -11.36
C ILE A 428 -28.25 3.72 -12.71
N THR A 429 -28.40 5.03 -12.79
CA THR A 429 -28.75 5.73 -14.03
C THR A 429 -27.79 6.87 -14.32
N GLY A 430 -27.82 7.34 -15.56
CA GLY A 430 -27.00 8.47 -15.97
C GLY A 430 -27.12 8.73 -17.47
N VAL A 431 -26.22 9.55 -17.98
CA VAL A 431 -26.07 9.82 -19.40
C VAL A 431 -24.61 9.69 -19.82
N TYR A 432 -24.42 9.51 -21.12
CA TYR A 432 -23.11 9.51 -21.73
C TYR A 432 -23.10 10.33 -23.01
N SER A 433 -21.98 11.00 -23.28
CA SER A 433 -21.84 11.92 -24.41
C SER A 433 -21.12 11.28 -25.60
N SER A 434 -20.33 10.22 -25.38
CA SER A 434 -19.56 9.57 -26.44
C SER A 434 -20.38 8.52 -27.19
N PRO A 435 -20.50 8.61 -28.53
CA PRO A 435 -21.19 7.59 -29.33
C PRO A 435 -20.47 6.24 -29.32
N ASP A 436 -19.22 6.19 -28.86
CA ASP A 436 -18.45 4.94 -28.78
C ASP A 436 -18.88 4.08 -27.60
N ILE A 437 -19.52 4.65 -26.57
CA ILE A 437 -20.02 3.90 -25.41
C ILE A 437 -21.24 3.10 -25.83
N VAL A 438 -21.11 1.77 -25.80
CA VAL A 438 -22.18 0.83 -26.20
C VAL A 438 -22.49 -0.24 -25.17
N LYS A 439 -21.65 -0.36 -24.13
CA LYS A 439 -21.77 -1.36 -23.06
C LYS A 439 -21.33 -0.76 -21.73
N MET A 440 -21.84 -1.32 -20.64
CA MET A 440 -21.42 -0.98 -19.29
C MET A 440 -21.25 -2.20 -18.40
N SER A 441 -20.56 -2.03 -17.28
CA SER A 441 -20.56 -2.92 -16.14
C SER A 441 -20.54 -2.10 -14.85
N VAL A 442 -20.93 -2.72 -13.73
CA VAL A 442 -20.90 -2.11 -12.40
C VAL A 442 -20.07 -2.98 -11.49
N GLN A 443 -19.05 -2.41 -10.86
CA GLN A 443 -18.28 -3.06 -9.81
C GLN A 443 -18.80 -2.58 -8.45
N VAL A 444 -19.06 -3.49 -7.51
CA VAL A 444 -19.41 -3.19 -6.11
C VAL A 444 -18.43 -3.92 -5.20
N ASN A 445 -17.67 -3.20 -4.37
CA ASN A 445 -16.68 -3.76 -3.44
C ASN A 445 -15.79 -4.83 -4.11
N GLN A 446 -15.20 -4.46 -5.27
CA GLN A 446 -14.34 -5.31 -6.12
C GLN A 446 -15.04 -6.46 -6.88
N LYS A 447 -16.37 -6.62 -6.75
CA LYS A 447 -17.13 -7.61 -7.52
C LYS A 447 -17.82 -6.97 -8.73
N ASP A 448 -17.49 -7.44 -9.94
CA ASP A 448 -18.08 -6.95 -11.19
C ASP A 448 -19.44 -7.60 -11.51
N TYR A 449 -20.37 -6.79 -12.02
CA TYR A 449 -21.67 -7.15 -12.53
C TYR A 449 -21.81 -6.63 -13.96
N TYR A 450 -22.18 -7.51 -14.88
CA TYR A 450 -22.33 -7.19 -16.30
C TYR A 450 -23.80 -7.07 -16.70
N GLY A 451 -24.09 -6.22 -17.69
CA GLY A 451 -25.45 -5.95 -18.18
C GLY A 451 -25.73 -4.45 -18.23
N GLY A 452 -27.01 -4.10 -18.07
CA GLY A 452 -27.48 -2.71 -18.16
C GLY A 452 -27.79 -2.26 -19.58
N ASP A 453 -28.66 -1.28 -19.68
CA ASP A 453 -29.05 -0.64 -20.93
C ASP A 453 -28.11 0.55 -21.20
N VAL A 454 -27.51 0.57 -22.38
CA VAL A 454 -26.68 1.69 -22.89
C VAL A 454 -27.24 2.07 -24.25
N VAL A 455 -28.27 2.92 -24.24
CA VAL A 455 -29.08 3.22 -25.42
C VAL A 455 -29.51 4.69 -25.38
N ASN A 456 -29.52 5.35 -26.55
CA ASN A 456 -29.99 6.73 -26.71
C ASN A 456 -29.33 7.70 -25.70
N ASN A 457 -28.01 7.59 -25.54
CA ASN A 457 -27.19 8.45 -24.67
C ASN A 457 -27.56 8.36 -23.18
N LYS A 458 -28.30 7.32 -22.79
CA LYS A 458 -28.70 7.02 -21.42
C LYS A 458 -28.15 5.67 -21.00
N LEU A 459 -27.81 5.59 -19.73
CA LEU A 459 -27.39 4.35 -19.07
C LEU A 459 -28.33 4.01 -17.94
N ARG A 460 -28.64 2.72 -17.80
CA ARG A 460 -29.47 2.18 -16.73
C ARG A 460 -29.02 0.77 -16.36
N PHE A 461 -28.68 0.56 -15.10
CA PHE A 461 -28.23 -0.74 -14.61
C PHE A 461 -29.03 -1.17 -13.39
N TYR A 462 -29.69 -2.32 -13.46
CA TYR A 462 -30.43 -2.88 -12.33
C TYR A 462 -29.48 -3.45 -11.26
N ILE A 463 -29.54 -2.90 -10.05
CA ILE A 463 -28.55 -3.16 -8.98
C ILE A 463 -29.17 -3.42 -7.60
N GLU A 464 -30.50 -3.61 -7.53
CA GLU A 464 -31.24 -3.80 -6.28
C GLU A 464 -30.61 -4.85 -5.35
N GLY A 465 -30.46 -4.51 -4.07
CA GLY A 465 -29.93 -5.39 -3.03
C GLY A 465 -28.41 -5.62 -3.06
N LYS A 466 -27.66 -4.97 -3.95
CA LYS A 466 -26.19 -5.11 -4.03
C LYS A 466 -25.43 -3.95 -3.39
N ILE A 467 -26.01 -2.76 -3.40
CA ILE A 467 -25.47 -1.56 -2.72
C ILE A 467 -26.26 -1.39 -1.43
N MET A 468 -25.61 -1.64 -0.31
CA MET A 468 -26.23 -1.77 1.01
C MET A 468 -25.81 -0.65 1.97
N LYS A 469 -24.66 -0.01 1.72
CA LYS A 469 -24.07 1.00 2.60
C LYS A 469 -23.52 2.17 1.78
N VAL A 470 -23.53 3.36 2.39
CA VAL A 470 -22.85 4.55 1.83
C VAL A 470 -21.35 4.31 1.62
N ALA A 471 -20.75 3.45 2.46
CA ALA A 471 -19.34 3.07 2.36
C ALA A 471 -19.04 2.04 1.26
N ASP A 472 -20.04 1.50 0.56
CA ASP A 472 -19.76 0.56 -0.53
C ASP A 472 -19.04 1.28 -1.67
N GLU A 473 -17.98 0.67 -2.21
CA GLU A 473 -17.27 1.22 -3.35
C GLU A 473 -17.91 0.76 -4.64
N VAL A 474 -18.54 1.69 -5.36
CA VAL A 474 -19.27 1.38 -6.59
C VAL A 474 -18.68 2.14 -7.77
N LEU A 475 -18.26 1.42 -8.80
CA LEU A 475 -17.73 1.96 -10.05
C LEU A 475 -18.61 1.52 -11.23
N VAL A 476 -18.99 2.46 -12.08
CA VAL A 476 -19.54 2.16 -13.40
C VAL A 476 -18.41 2.22 -14.41
N LYS A 477 -18.26 1.17 -15.21
CA LYS A 477 -17.30 1.09 -16.31
C LYS A 477 -18.05 1.08 -17.63
N ALA A 478 -17.70 1.95 -18.55
CA ALA A 478 -18.29 2.09 -19.89
C ALA A 478 -17.30 1.60 -20.95
N TYR A 479 -17.79 0.87 -21.95
CA TYR A 479 -16.96 0.19 -22.95
C TYR A 479 -17.38 0.48 -24.38
N ASN A 480 -16.41 0.41 -25.29
CA ASN A 480 -16.66 0.52 -26.72
C ASN A 480 -17.13 -0.81 -27.35
N LYS A 481 -17.40 -0.78 -28.65
CA LYS A 481 -17.83 -1.99 -29.42
C LYS A 481 -16.80 -3.12 -29.40
N LYS A 482 -15.51 -2.81 -29.27
CA LYS A 482 -14.41 -3.78 -29.20
C LYS A 482 -14.25 -4.37 -27.80
N GLY A 483 -14.86 -3.77 -26.78
CA GLY A 483 -14.76 -4.17 -25.38
C GLY A 483 -13.69 -3.41 -24.60
N ASP A 484 -13.06 -2.39 -25.19
CA ASP A 484 -12.08 -1.57 -24.49
C ASP A 484 -12.78 -0.61 -23.52
N LEU A 485 -12.18 -0.42 -22.34
CA LEU A 485 -12.67 0.53 -21.33
C LEU A 485 -12.57 1.95 -21.89
N VAL A 486 -13.73 2.58 -22.12
CA VAL A 486 -13.81 3.97 -22.57
C VAL A 486 -13.71 4.89 -21.38
N GLU A 487 -14.49 4.70 -20.32
CA GLU A 487 -14.52 5.55 -19.13
C GLU A 487 -14.98 4.78 -17.91
N GLU A 488 -14.54 5.19 -16.72
CA GLU A 488 -15.10 4.71 -15.47
C GLU A 488 -15.40 5.89 -14.55
N GLN A 489 -16.47 5.77 -13.77
CA GLN A 489 -16.88 6.78 -12.81
C GLN A 489 -17.39 6.12 -11.53
N ARG A 490 -16.96 6.63 -10.38
CA ARG A 490 -17.51 6.25 -9.07
C ARG A 490 -18.94 6.78 -8.92
N VAL A 491 -19.83 5.93 -8.45
CA VAL A 491 -21.20 6.32 -8.09
C VAL A 491 -21.15 7.06 -6.76
N ASN A 492 -21.77 8.24 -6.71
CA ASN A 492 -21.98 8.94 -5.45
C ASN A 492 -23.14 8.29 -4.68
N ILE A 493 -22.86 7.71 -3.52
CA ILE A 493 -23.84 6.98 -2.72
C ILE A 493 -24.22 7.83 -1.51
N SER A 494 -25.51 7.98 -1.27
CA SER A 494 -26.03 8.73 -0.13
C SER A 494 -27.21 8.02 0.54
N THR A 495 -27.58 8.45 1.74
CA THR A 495 -28.88 8.10 2.33
C THR A 495 -29.93 9.07 1.82
N ILE A 496 -31.19 8.64 1.80
CA ILE A 496 -32.32 9.56 1.57
C ILE A 496 -32.23 10.70 2.61
N PRO A 497 -32.20 11.98 2.17
CA PRO A 497 -32.12 13.11 3.10
C PRO A 497 -33.23 13.07 4.14
N LYS A 498 -32.92 13.41 5.41
CA LYS A 498 -33.90 13.37 6.50
C LYS A 498 -35.10 14.29 6.26
N ASP A 499 -34.87 15.37 5.51
CA ASP A 499 -35.87 16.38 5.16
C ASP A 499 -36.54 16.12 3.80
N HIS A 500 -36.31 14.96 3.17
CA HIS A 500 -36.92 14.59 1.89
C HIS A 500 -38.44 14.76 1.87
N ALA A 501 -39.12 14.50 2.99
CA ALA A 501 -40.56 14.65 3.11
C ALA A 501 -41.10 16.04 2.70
N LYS A 502 -40.26 17.09 2.73
CA LYS A 502 -40.63 18.43 2.23
C LYS A 502 -40.89 18.47 0.72
N TRP A 503 -40.33 17.50 -0.03
CA TRP A 503 -40.44 17.39 -1.47
C TRP A 503 -41.55 16.44 -1.94
N ASP A 504 -42.11 15.59 -1.06
CA ASP A 504 -43.08 14.54 -1.42
C ASP A 504 -44.35 15.07 -2.14
N ASN A 505 -44.72 16.32 -1.87
CA ASN A 505 -45.87 17.00 -2.50
C ASN A 505 -45.45 18.16 -3.42
N THR A 506 -44.15 18.29 -3.70
CA THR A 506 -43.61 19.42 -4.45
C THR A 506 -43.61 19.13 -5.95
N LYS A 507 -44.41 19.92 -6.67
CA LYS A 507 -44.48 19.93 -8.13
C LYS A 507 -43.82 21.20 -8.65
N VAL A 508 -42.81 21.07 -9.51
CA VAL A 508 -41.97 22.20 -9.96
C VAL A 508 -42.14 22.44 -11.45
N LEU A 509 -42.49 23.68 -11.81
CA LEU A 509 -42.47 24.16 -13.18
C LEU A 509 -41.13 24.84 -13.45
N PHE A 510 -40.46 24.46 -14.54
CA PHE A 510 -39.30 25.15 -15.06
C PHE A 510 -39.71 25.86 -16.34
N ILE A 511 -39.63 27.19 -16.36
CA ILE A 511 -39.95 28.01 -17.53
C ILE A 511 -38.71 28.77 -17.97
N GLY A 512 -38.38 28.67 -19.26
CA GLY A 512 -37.15 29.27 -19.77
C GLY A 512 -36.90 29.06 -21.25
N ASP A 513 -35.64 29.25 -21.66
CA ASP A 513 -35.22 29.19 -23.06
C ASP A 513 -34.69 27.80 -23.50
N SER A 514 -33.82 27.77 -24.52
CA SER A 514 -33.15 26.55 -25.02
C SER A 514 -32.29 25.85 -23.97
N ILE A 515 -31.75 26.56 -22.98
CA ILE A 515 -30.98 25.92 -21.90
C ILE A 515 -31.90 25.10 -21.01
N THR A 516 -33.08 25.64 -20.71
CA THR A 516 -34.11 24.95 -19.91
C THR A 516 -34.69 23.75 -20.64
N SER A 517 -34.83 23.80 -21.97
CA SER A 517 -35.23 22.62 -22.74
C SER A 517 -34.16 21.51 -22.78
N GLY A 518 -32.90 21.83 -22.49
CA GLY A 518 -31.77 20.91 -22.58
C GLY A 518 -31.15 20.83 -23.98
N LEU A 519 -31.31 21.87 -24.81
CA LEU A 519 -30.79 21.87 -26.17
C LEU A 519 -29.26 21.65 -26.18
N ARG A 520 -28.79 20.76 -27.07
CA ARG A 520 -27.38 20.33 -27.22
C ARG A 520 -26.81 19.50 -26.06
N ALA A 521 -27.67 18.97 -25.19
CA ALA A 521 -27.30 18.01 -24.15
C ALA A 521 -28.22 16.77 -24.18
N ASN A 522 -27.78 15.69 -23.57
CA ASN A 522 -28.50 14.43 -23.44
C ASN A 522 -29.45 14.42 -22.22
N ILE A 523 -29.30 15.39 -21.33
CA ILE A 523 -30.16 15.61 -20.17
C ILE A 523 -30.33 17.11 -19.93
N SER A 524 -31.52 17.51 -19.50
CA SER A 524 -31.81 18.89 -19.12
C SER A 524 -31.59 19.09 -17.61
N TYR A 525 -31.14 20.27 -17.19
CA TYR A 525 -30.97 20.58 -15.77
C TYR A 525 -32.27 20.41 -14.95
N PRO A 526 -33.50 20.66 -15.45
CA PRO A 526 -34.72 20.33 -14.71
C PRO A 526 -34.80 18.86 -14.34
N SER A 527 -34.38 17.96 -15.25
CA SER A 527 -34.37 16.52 -15.00
C SER A 527 -33.34 16.14 -13.92
N ILE A 528 -32.20 16.83 -13.88
CA ILE A 528 -31.15 16.63 -12.86
C ILE A 528 -31.66 17.10 -11.49
N VAL A 529 -32.29 18.27 -11.43
CA VAL A 529 -32.93 18.79 -10.20
C VAL A 529 -33.99 17.81 -9.68
N ALA A 530 -34.83 17.27 -10.57
CA ALA A 530 -35.85 16.29 -10.22
C ALA A 530 -35.25 15.05 -9.57
N LYS A 531 -34.16 14.52 -10.11
CA LYS A 531 -33.48 13.34 -9.54
C LYS A 531 -32.84 13.66 -8.19
N LYS A 532 -32.14 14.80 -8.08
CA LYS A 532 -31.43 15.18 -6.84
C LYS A 532 -32.35 15.44 -5.67
N LEU A 533 -33.43 16.17 -5.90
CA LEU A 533 -34.42 16.47 -4.87
C LEU A 533 -35.53 15.41 -4.79
N ARG A 534 -35.47 14.37 -5.64
CA ARG A 534 -36.49 13.31 -5.78
C ARG A 534 -37.90 13.88 -5.91
N LEU A 535 -38.03 14.88 -6.78
CA LEU A 535 -39.29 15.56 -7.01
C LEU A 535 -40.30 14.56 -7.61
N PRO A 536 -41.53 14.47 -7.04
CA PRO A 536 -42.57 13.58 -7.54
C PRO A 536 -43.01 13.95 -8.96
N MET A 537 -42.87 15.22 -9.34
CA MET A 537 -43.26 15.71 -10.65
C MET A 537 -42.53 17.00 -11.00
N ILE A 538 -42.07 17.08 -12.25
CA ILE A 538 -41.62 18.32 -12.86
C ILE A 538 -42.38 18.57 -14.16
N GLN A 539 -42.50 19.84 -14.53
CA GLN A 539 -42.94 20.27 -15.85
C GLN A 539 -41.85 21.15 -16.45
N ASN A 540 -41.30 20.75 -17.59
CA ASN A 540 -40.25 21.49 -18.28
C ASN A 540 -40.84 22.23 -19.48
N GLU A 541 -40.94 23.56 -19.37
CA GLU A 541 -41.50 24.46 -20.38
C GLU A 541 -40.42 25.34 -21.04
N GLY A 542 -39.22 24.79 -21.22
CA GLY A 542 -38.16 25.44 -21.99
C GLY A 542 -38.48 25.54 -23.49
N ILE A 543 -38.32 26.72 -24.09
CA ILE A 543 -38.49 26.93 -25.54
C ILE A 543 -37.27 27.62 -26.13
N SER A 544 -36.73 27.04 -27.20
CA SER A 544 -35.62 27.66 -27.92
C SER A 544 -35.98 29.04 -28.46
N GLY A 545 -35.18 30.04 -28.11
CA GLY A 545 -35.35 31.43 -28.57
C GLY A 545 -36.42 32.25 -27.84
N ALA A 546 -37.05 31.72 -26.78
CA ALA A 546 -38.05 32.47 -26.03
C ALA A 546 -37.44 33.62 -25.21
N LEU A 547 -38.07 34.78 -25.27
CA LEU A 547 -37.79 35.95 -24.45
C LEU A 547 -38.63 35.89 -23.16
N ILE A 548 -38.20 36.57 -22.10
CA ILE A 548 -39.07 36.83 -20.94
C ILE A 548 -40.18 37.81 -21.32
N ALA A 549 -39.81 38.90 -22.00
CA ALA A 549 -40.75 39.95 -22.40
C ALA A 549 -41.56 39.60 -23.65
N GLN A 550 -42.77 40.13 -23.71
CA GLN A 550 -43.65 40.06 -24.87
C GLN A 550 -42.98 40.74 -26.07
N ASN A 551 -43.04 40.06 -27.20
CA ASN A 551 -42.66 40.62 -28.48
C ASN A 551 -43.70 40.25 -29.55
N ASN A 552 -43.56 40.81 -30.75
CA ASN A 552 -44.40 40.46 -31.90
C ASN A 552 -43.84 39.24 -32.67
N GLY A 553 -43.03 38.42 -32.01
CA GLY A 553 -42.37 37.26 -32.61
C GLY A 553 -43.29 36.04 -32.72
N SER A 554 -42.84 35.03 -33.47
CA SER A 554 -43.57 33.77 -33.65
C SER A 554 -43.43 32.81 -32.45
N VAL A 555 -42.46 33.03 -31.57
CA VAL A 555 -42.25 32.25 -30.35
C VAL A 555 -42.87 33.00 -29.17
N PRO A 556 -43.83 32.40 -28.44
CA PRO A 556 -44.42 33.04 -27.26
C PRO A 556 -43.36 33.39 -26.21
N SER A 557 -43.49 34.56 -25.60
CA SER A 557 -42.64 34.95 -24.47
C SER A 557 -42.93 34.07 -23.24
N LEU A 558 -42.00 34.01 -22.28
CA LEU A 558 -42.24 33.31 -21.02
C LEU A 558 -43.43 33.92 -20.26
N SER A 559 -43.61 35.24 -20.35
CA SER A 559 -44.74 35.96 -19.76
C SER A 559 -46.07 35.54 -20.38
N ASP A 560 -46.18 35.50 -21.71
CA ASP A 560 -47.39 35.02 -22.41
C ASP A 560 -47.69 33.56 -22.06
N ARG A 561 -46.63 32.75 -22.01
CA ARG A 561 -46.78 31.32 -21.77
C ARG A 561 -47.26 31.04 -20.36
N LEU A 562 -46.78 31.80 -19.38
CA LEU A 562 -47.26 31.70 -18.01
C LEU A 562 -48.75 32.07 -17.87
N ASP A 563 -49.26 33.00 -18.70
CA ASP A 563 -50.70 33.31 -18.74
C ASP A 563 -51.53 32.14 -19.28
N MET A 564 -50.95 31.36 -20.21
CA MET A 564 -51.65 30.27 -20.91
C MET A 564 -51.58 28.92 -20.16
N LEU A 565 -50.59 28.72 -19.30
CA LEU A 565 -50.36 27.46 -18.60
C LEU A 565 -51.31 27.28 -17.40
N ASP A 566 -51.90 26.09 -17.27
CA ASP A 566 -52.53 25.67 -16.01
C ASP A 566 -51.44 25.28 -15.00
N ILE A 567 -51.14 26.19 -14.08
CA ILE A 567 -50.17 25.98 -13.00
C ILE A 567 -50.85 25.72 -11.65
N SER A 568 -52.14 25.39 -11.63
CA SER A 568 -52.90 25.15 -10.39
C SER A 568 -52.23 24.08 -9.51
N GLN A 569 -51.72 23.03 -10.14
CA GLN A 569 -51.02 21.91 -9.50
C GLN A 569 -49.56 22.21 -9.13
N MET A 570 -48.96 23.30 -9.65
CA MET A 570 -47.57 23.63 -9.36
C MET A 570 -47.44 24.25 -7.97
N THR A 571 -46.33 23.99 -7.31
CA THR A 571 -46.01 24.55 -6.00
C THR A 571 -44.84 25.52 -6.08
N HIS A 572 -43.88 25.22 -6.97
CA HIS A 572 -42.67 25.99 -7.20
C HIS A 572 -42.54 26.29 -8.70
N VAL A 573 -41.98 27.46 -9.03
CA VAL A 573 -41.70 27.88 -10.40
C VAL A 573 -40.27 28.42 -10.48
N VAL A 574 -39.46 27.87 -11.37
CA VAL A 574 -38.10 28.33 -11.68
C VAL A 574 -38.14 29.06 -13.01
N ILE A 575 -37.73 30.34 -13.00
CA ILE A 575 -37.70 31.22 -14.17
C ILE A 575 -36.24 31.41 -14.58
N PHE A 576 -35.89 31.00 -15.80
CA PHE A 576 -34.55 31.15 -16.34
C PHE A 576 -34.60 31.71 -17.77
N GLY A 577 -34.14 32.95 -17.96
CA GLY A 577 -34.14 33.61 -19.26
C GLY A 577 -33.31 34.89 -19.26
N GLY A 578 -33.55 35.77 -20.25
CA GLY A 578 -32.89 37.06 -20.39
C GLY A 578 -31.87 37.14 -21.53
N THR A 579 -31.32 36.01 -22.00
CA THR A 579 -30.35 36.09 -23.11
C THR A 579 -31.00 36.42 -24.45
N ASN A 580 -32.17 35.86 -24.73
CA ASN A 580 -32.89 36.22 -25.96
C ASN A 580 -33.43 37.65 -25.86
N ASP A 581 -33.83 38.11 -24.67
CA ASP A 581 -34.25 39.50 -24.44
C ASP A 581 -33.12 40.48 -24.80
N PHE A 582 -31.90 40.18 -24.35
CA PHE A 582 -30.68 40.89 -24.75
C PHE A 582 -30.47 40.88 -26.27
N GLN A 583 -30.51 39.69 -26.88
CA GLN A 583 -30.26 39.51 -28.31
C GLN A 583 -31.28 40.23 -29.20
N PHE A 584 -32.55 40.27 -28.79
CA PHE A 584 -33.65 40.88 -29.54
C PHE A 584 -33.93 42.33 -29.11
N ASN A 585 -32.97 42.99 -28.45
CA ASN A 585 -33.05 44.40 -28.09
C ASN A 585 -34.33 44.74 -27.29
N THR A 586 -34.65 43.94 -26.28
CA THR A 586 -35.81 44.17 -25.42
C THR A 586 -35.59 45.42 -24.58
N PRO A 587 -36.49 46.43 -24.62
CA PRO A 587 -36.35 47.61 -23.77
C PRO A 587 -36.35 47.23 -22.29
N MET A 588 -35.41 47.75 -21.52
CA MET A 588 -35.25 47.38 -20.10
C MET A 588 -36.49 47.74 -19.26
N GLY A 589 -37.07 48.92 -19.49
CA GLY A 589 -38.15 49.46 -18.66
C GLY A 589 -37.62 49.98 -17.32
N ASN A 590 -38.46 49.96 -16.29
CA ASN A 590 -38.08 50.32 -14.92
C ASN A 590 -38.63 49.30 -13.92
N ILE A 591 -38.04 49.23 -12.73
CA ILE A 591 -38.34 48.23 -11.68
C ILE A 591 -39.80 48.20 -11.20
N THR A 592 -40.61 49.23 -11.48
CA THR A 592 -42.04 49.28 -11.13
C THR A 592 -42.98 49.05 -12.33
N SER A 593 -42.42 48.94 -13.53
CA SER A 593 -43.18 48.68 -14.76
C SER A 593 -43.94 47.37 -14.64
N ILE A 594 -45.12 47.32 -15.25
CA ILE A 594 -45.90 46.11 -15.52
C ILE A 594 -46.19 45.96 -17.02
N ASP A 595 -45.58 46.80 -17.88
CA ASP A 595 -45.67 46.65 -19.33
C ASP A 595 -44.88 45.41 -19.74
N LYS A 596 -45.60 44.35 -20.08
CA LYS A 596 -45.02 43.05 -20.46
C LYS A 596 -44.10 43.11 -21.68
N ARG A 597 -44.07 44.22 -22.43
CA ARG A 597 -43.13 44.45 -23.55
C ARG A 597 -41.75 44.97 -23.12
N THR A 598 -41.60 45.35 -21.86
CA THR A 598 -40.30 45.72 -21.28
C THR A 598 -39.80 44.63 -20.34
N PHE A 599 -38.49 44.46 -20.21
CA PHE A 599 -37.91 43.37 -19.45
C PHE A 599 -38.33 43.37 -17.96
N TYR A 600 -38.15 44.50 -17.26
CA TYR A 600 -38.65 44.65 -15.88
C TYR A 600 -40.17 44.43 -15.78
N GLY A 601 -40.93 44.90 -16.78
CA GLY A 601 -42.38 44.81 -16.77
C GLY A 601 -42.89 43.39 -16.90
N ALA A 602 -42.28 42.58 -17.77
CA ALA A 602 -42.58 41.17 -17.91
C ALA A 602 -42.24 40.38 -16.63
N LEU A 603 -41.04 40.60 -16.08
CA LEU A 603 -40.61 39.98 -14.82
C LEU A 603 -41.56 40.31 -13.66
N ASN A 604 -41.94 41.59 -13.50
CA ASN A 604 -42.91 42.01 -12.48
C ASN A 604 -44.28 41.36 -12.67
N ALA A 605 -44.77 41.29 -13.91
CA ALA A 605 -46.07 40.69 -14.19
C ALA A 605 -46.07 39.20 -13.84
N MET A 606 -45.03 38.46 -14.24
CA MET A 606 -44.87 37.04 -13.90
C MET A 606 -44.75 36.84 -12.38
N ALA A 607 -43.89 37.59 -11.71
CA ALA A 607 -43.69 37.48 -10.26
C ALA A 607 -44.96 37.84 -9.47
N SER A 608 -45.68 38.89 -9.88
CA SER A 608 -46.96 39.27 -9.29
C SER A 608 -48.02 38.19 -9.45
N GLN A 609 -48.13 37.61 -10.65
CA GLN A 609 -49.06 36.50 -10.91
C GLN A 609 -48.74 35.28 -10.04
N LEU A 610 -47.48 34.86 -9.97
CA LEU A 610 -47.05 33.72 -9.16
C LEU A 610 -47.30 33.95 -7.67
N LYS A 611 -47.01 35.16 -7.18
CA LYS A 611 -47.27 35.55 -5.78
C LYS A 611 -48.77 35.52 -5.46
N ALA A 612 -49.60 36.05 -6.36
CA ALA A 612 -51.05 36.03 -6.21
C ALA A 612 -51.62 34.60 -6.19
N GLN A 613 -50.95 33.66 -6.86
CA GLN A 613 -51.31 32.24 -6.86
C GLN A 613 -50.58 31.41 -5.79
N HIS A 614 -49.91 32.07 -4.83
CA HIS A 614 -49.17 31.44 -3.73
C HIS A 614 -48.10 30.42 -4.18
N LYS A 615 -47.47 30.66 -5.34
CA LYS A 615 -46.37 29.83 -5.85
C LYS A 615 -45.05 30.32 -5.28
N LYS A 616 -44.18 29.39 -4.87
CA LYS A 616 -42.78 29.72 -4.56
C LYS A 616 -42.06 29.96 -5.88
N MET A 617 -41.38 31.09 -6.02
CA MET A 617 -40.68 31.45 -7.25
C MET A 617 -39.18 31.52 -7.02
N TYR A 618 -38.44 31.14 -8.05
CA TYR A 618 -36.98 31.10 -8.06
C TYR A 618 -36.51 31.68 -9.39
N PHE A 619 -35.48 32.51 -9.34
CA PHE A 619 -34.92 33.14 -10.52
C PHE A 619 -33.54 32.59 -10.83
N VAL A 620 -33.21 32.54 -12.11
CA VAL A 620 -31.89 32.16 -12.60
C VAL A 620 -31.49 33.19 -13.67
N THR A 621 -30.37 33.86 -13.47
CA THR A 621 -29.86 34.85 -14.41
C THR A 621 -29.31 34.17 -15.68
N PRO A 622 -29.21 34.90 -16.81
CA PRO A 622 -28.46 34.44 -17.97
C PRO A 622 -27.07 33.93 -17.60
N MET A 623 -26.61 32.89 -18.29
CA MET A 623 -25.20 32.53 -18.25
C MET A 623 -24.37 33.57 -19.00
N TRP A 624 -23.15 33.83 -18.53
CA TRP A 624 -22.12 34.48 -19.31
C TRP A 624 -21.83 33.67 -20.57
N ARG A 625 -21.64 34.33 -21.70
CA ARG A 625 -21.35 33.67 -22.97
C ARG A 625 -20.09 34.26 -23.62
N SER A 626 -19.26 33.39 -24.18
CA SER A 626 -18.10 33.83 -24.97
C SER A 626 -18.51 34.36 -26.36
N ARG A 627 -19.76 34.13 -26.75
CA ARG A 627 -20.40 34.54 -28.00
C ARG A 627 -21.85 34.96 -27.73
N GLN A 628 -22.32 36.08 -28.28
CA GLN A 628 -23.74 36.47 -28.15
C GLN A 628 -24.60 35.57 -29.04
N VAL A 629 -24.11 35.25 -30.24
CA VAL A 629 -24.67 34.28 -31.20
C VAL A 629 -23.55 33.37 -31.70
N ALA A 630 -23.88 32.11 -31.99
CA ALA A 630 -22.91 31.14 -32.51
C ALA A 630 -22.15 31.71 -33.73
N GLY A 631 -20.81 31.84 -33.59
CA GLY A 631 -19.91 32.30 -34.65
C GLY A 631 -19.58 33.80 -34.69
N ASP A 632 -20.17 34.65 -33.84
CA ASP A 632 -20.01 36.11 -33.93
C ASP A 632 -18.71 36.69 -33.32
N ASN A 633 -18.02 35.93 -32.47
CA ASN A 633 -16.86 36.35 -31.66
C ASN A 633 -17.14 37.55 -30.72
N LYS A 634 -18.40 37.83 -30.39
CA LYS A 634 -18.79 38.93 -29.47
C LYS A 634 -19.04 38.35 -28.09
N ASN A 635 -18.17 38.61 -27.12
CA ASN A 635 -18.37 38.13 -25.74
C ASN A 635 -19.33 39.05 -24.94
N SER A 636 -19.96 38.49 -23.91
CA SER A 636 -20.95 39.21 -23.10
C SER A 636 -20.41 40.40 -22.29
N ASP A 637 -19.11 40.45 -21.98
CA ASP A 637 -18.52 41.52 -21.15
C ASP A 637 -18.08 42.74 -21.96
N SER A 638 -17.80 42.55 -23.26
CA SER A 638 -17.17 43.59 -24.10
C SER A 638 -18.12 44.21 -25.11
N TYR A 639 -19.28 43.60 -25.35
CA TYR A 639 -20.18 44.02 -26.41
C TYR A 639 -21.60 44.21 -25.89
N THR A 640 -22.17 45.38 -26.18
CA THR A 640 -23.58 45.68 -25.93
C THR A 640 -24.47 45.11 -27.03
N ASN A 641 -25.78 45.12 -26.80
CA ASN A 641 -26.79 45.05 -27.85
C ASN A 641 -26.99 46.43 -28.53
N ASP A 642 -27.95 46.54 -29.45
CA ASP A 642 -28.19 47.78 -30.21
C ASP A 642 -28.78 48.92 -29.37
N LEU A 643 -29.26 48.61 -28.15
CA LEU A 643 -29.72 49.60 -27.18
C LEU A 643 -28.60 50.12 -26.27
N GLY A 644 -27.37 49.62 -26.43
CA GLY A 644 -26.24 49.97 -25.57
C GLY A 644 -26.24 49.27 -24.21
N LEU A 645 -27.03 48.20 -24.04
CA LEU A 645 -27.10 47.39 -22.83
C LEU A 645 -26.17 46.17 -22.93
N TYR A 646 -25.61 45.73 -21.82
CA TYR A 646 -24.88 44.46 -21.66
C TYR A 646 -25.81 43.31 -21.26
N LEU A 647 -25.37 42.07 -21.44
CA LEU A 647 -26.14 40.90 -21.00
C LEU A 647 -26.31 40.89 -19.48
N ASP A 648 -25.30 41.37 -18.76
CA ASP A 648 -25.29 41.49 -17.30
C ASP A 648 -26.39 42.44 -16.81
N ASP A 649 -26.74 43.50 -17.56
CA ASP A 649 -27.84 44.41 -17.20
C ASP A 649 -29.19 43.67 -17.08
N TYR A 650 -29.40 42.61 -17.87
CA TYR A 650 -30.58 41.74 -17.77
C TYR A 650 -30.46 40.77 -16.57
N GLY A 651 -29.24 40.35 -16.22
CA GLY A 651 -28.98 39.60 -14.99
C GLY A 651 -29.29 40.41 -13.74
N ASP A 652 -28.82 41.67 -13.70
CA ASP A 652 -29.10 42.62 -12.63
C ASP A 652 -30.61 42.88 -12.49
N ALA A 653 -31.33 43.08 -13.60
CA ALA A 653 -32.78 43.25 -13.56
C ALA A 653 -33.52 42.02 -12.98
N ILE A 654 -33.05 40.80 -13.25
CA ILE A 654 -33.59 39.58 -12.62
C ILE A 654 -33.28 39.57 -11.12
N ASN A 655 -32.06 39.89 -10.72
CA ASN A 655 -31.65 39.97 -9.31
C ASN A 655 -32.49 41.00 -8.53
N GLU A 656 -32.69 42.19 -9.09
CA GLU A 656 -33.49 43.26 -8.48
C GLU A 656 -34.97 42.84 -8.31
N ILE A 657 -35.55 42.17 -9.30
CA ILE A 657 -36.92 41.64 -9.19
C ILE A 657 -36.97 40.52 -8.15
N ALA A 658 -36.03 39.57 -8.15
CA ALA A 658 -36.00 38.51 -7.16
C ALA A 658 -35.97 39.08 -5.73
N LEU A 659 -35.11 40.08 -5.48
CA LEU A 659 -35.05 40.81 -4.21
C LEU A 659 -36.38 41.49 -3.86
N ARG A 660 -37.00 42.18 -4.83
CA ARG A 660 -38.29 42.87 -4.64
C ARG A 660 -39.41 41.93 -4.20
N TYR A 661 -39.44 40.70 -4.71
CA TYR A 661 -40.45 39.70 -4.34
C TYR A 661 -40.00 38.74 -3.23
N ASN A 662 -38.83 38.98 -2.62
CA ASN A 662 -38.21 38.10 -1.62
C ASN A 662 -38.11 36.64 -2.11
N ALA A 663 -37.64 36.48 -3.34
CA ALA A 663 -37.43 35.21 -4.01
C ALA A 663 -35.92 34.92 -4.16
N PRO A 664 -35.48 33.66 -4.04
CA PRO A 664 -34.09 33.30 -4.32
C PRO A 664 -33.73 33.56 -5.79
N CYS A 665 -32.50 34.02 -6.02
CA CYS A 665 -31.92 34.14 -7.34
C CYS A 665 -30.58 33.42 -7.41
N LEU A 666 -30.41 32.56 -8.41
CA LEU A 666 -29.14 31.96 -8.77
C LEU A 666 -28.48 32.83 -9.84
N ASP A 667 -27.44 33.54 -9.44
CA ASP A 667 -26.63 34.30 -10.38
C ASP A 667 -25.62 33.38 -11.09
N LEU A 668 -25.98 32.96 -12.30
CA LEU A 668 -25.09 32.18 -13.16
C LEU A 668 -24.10 33.07 -13.89
N TYR A 669 -24.40 34.33 -14.20
CA TYR A 669 -23.47 35.22 -14.89
C TYR A 669 -22.16 35.36 -14.11
N ALA A 670 -22.26 35.59 -12.79
CA ALA A 670 -21.12 35.69 -11.87
C ALA A 670 -20.29 34.39 -11.72
N GLN A 671 -20.81 33.24 -12.18
CA GLN A 671 -20.14 31.93 -12.06
C GLN A 671 -19.30 31.54 -13.30
N LYS A 672 -19.08 32.49 -14.24
CA LYS A 672 -18.30 32.32 -15.48
C LYS A 672 -17.04 31.44 -15.36
N PRO A 673 -16.12 31.61 -14.37
CA PRO A 673 -14.88 30.83 -14.30
C PRO A 673 -15.11 29.32 -14.19
N ILE A 674 -16.30 28.90 -13.74
CA ILE A 674 -16.63 27.51 -13.47
C ILE A 674 -17.05 26.77 -14.74
N TYR A 675 -17.86 27.41 -15.61
CA TYR A 675 -18.53 26.71 -16.71
C TYR A 675 -18.15 27.14 -18.13
N GLN A 676 -17.24 28.10 -18.31
CA GLN A 676 -16.89 28.61 -19.65
C GLN A 676 -16.45 27.49 -20.63
N ASN A 677 -15.81 26.44 -20.11
CA ASN A 677 -15.32 25.31 -20.91
C ASN A 677 -16.42 24.30 -21.27
N TRP A 678 -17.63 24.48 -20.75
CA TRP A 678 -18.79 23.61 -20.99
C TRP A 678 -19.75 24.17 -22.03
N LEU A 679 -19.42 25.30 -22.66
CA LEU A 679 -20.17 25.93 -23.74
C LEU A 679 -19.50 25.66 -25.11
N PRO A 680 -19.67 24.47 -25.73
CA PRO A 680 -18.93 24.09 -26.95
C PRO A 680 -19.13 25.03 -28.14
N ASP A 681 -20.29 25.67 -28.26
CA ASP A 681 -20.59 26.67 -29.29
C ASP A 681 -20.50 28.11 -28.77
N GLY A 682 -20.01 28.29 -27.54
CA GLY A 682 -19.96 29.55 -26.80
C GLY A 682 -21.29 30.01 -26.21
N VAL A 683 -22.38 29.25 -26.36
CA VAL A 683 -23.76 29.68 -26.07
C VAL A 683 -24.53 28.66 -25.21
N HIS A 684 -24.51 27.38 -25.58
CA HIS A 684 -25.30 26.33 -24.95
C HIS A 684 -24.41 25.39 -24.12
N PRO A 685 -24.83 25.00 -22.91
CA PRO A 685 -24.10 24.03 -22.11
C PRO A 685 -24.20 22.62 -22.67
N ASN A 686 -23.08 21.90 -22.66
CA ASN A 686 -23.05 20.44 -22.84
C ASN A 686 -23.58 19.71 -21.58
N ASP A 687 -23.45 18.37 -21.54
CA ASP A 687 -23.89 17.55 -20.41
C ASP A 687 -23.28 18.00 -19.07
N ALA A 688 -21.98 18.32 -19.03
CA ALA A 688 -21.33 18.82 -17.81
C ALA A 688 -21.92 20.16 -17.35
N GLY A 689 -22.19 21.07 -18.28
CA GLY A 689 -22.84 22.34 -17.99
C GLY A 689 -24.27 22.18 -17.48
N GLN A 690 -25.05 21.24 -18.04
CA GLN A 690 -26.40 20.94 -17.55
C GLN A 690 -26.39 20.36 -16.14
N TYR A 691 -25.45 19.45 -15.83
CA TYR A 691 -25.25 18.94 -14.45
C TYR A 691 -24.89 20.07 -13.50
N PHE A 692 -23.96 20.95 -13.86
CA PHE A 692 -23.60 22.11 -13.05
C PHE A 692 -24.81 23.00 -12.73
N ILE A 693 -25.61 23.36 -13.73
CA ILE A 693 -26.82 24.17 -13.51
C ILE A 693 -27.79 23.41 -12.60
N GLY A 694 -28.00 22.12 -12.85
CA GLY A 694 -28.91 21.29 -12.08
C GLY A 694 -28.52 21.19 -10.60
N GLU A 695 -27.24 21.03 -10.30
CA GLU A 695 -26.69 21.03 -8.93
C GLU A 695 -26.94 22.37 -8.23
N LYS A 696 -26.66 23.48 -8.91
CA LYS A 696 -26.80 24.83 -8.35
C LYS A 696 -28.26 25.19 -8.10
N VAL A 697 -29.15 24.85 -9.04
CA VAL A 697 -30.59 25.05 -8.88
C VAL A 697 -31.14 24.15 -7.78
N ALA A 698 -30.76 22.88 -7.72
CA ALA A 698 -31.18 21.98 -6.64
C ALA A 698 -30.74 22.49 -5.26
N SER A 699 -29.50 23.00 -5.14
CA SER A 699 -28.99 23.61 -3.92
C SER A 699 -29.77 24.88 -3.54
N MET A 700 -30.05 25.77 -4.49
CA MET A 700 -30.88 26.96 -4.25
C MET A 700 -32.30 26.61 -3.80
N LEU A 701 -32.91 25.56 -4.35
CA LEU A 701 -34.24 25.10 -3.94
C LEU A 701 -34.23 24.52 -2.51
N ASN A 702 -33.10 23.98 -2.07
CA ASN A 702 -32.98 23.30 -0.79
C ASN A 702 -32.72 24.24 0.40
N ASN A 703 -32.13 25.41 0.14
CA ASN A 703 -31.87 26.49 1.08
C ASN A 703 -33.08 27.43 1.19
#